data_AF-A0A5C8FUD0-F1
#
_entry.id   AF-A0A5C8FUD0-F1
#
_cell.length_a   1.000
_cell.length_b   1.000
_cell.length_c   1.000
_cell.angle_alpha   90.00
_cell.angle_beta   90.00
_cell.angle_gamma   90.00
#
_symmetry.space_group_name_H-M   'P 1'
#
loop_
_entity.id
_entity.type
_entity.pdbx_description
1 polymer ?
#
loop_
_entity_poly.entity_id
_entity_poly.type
_entity_poly.pdbx_seq_one_letter_code
_entity_poly.pdbx_strand_id
1 'polypeptide(L)'
;MIKLHEKNNGNNINILDKKECTGCSVCAQVCPHNCIKMIETKEGFHYPVIDEKLCTDCGLCVKKCHALNDNFKTDFNQEFYDVRANDEIRMKSSSGGMFTLIADYVFENNGFVCGASWRKDWLGVEHIIIDDKKDLDKLRYSKYMESSLGNIFSEIKKLLNDKKLVLFSGTPCQVSALNFYLGRDYENLITVDFLCNSVVPQKVWRKYLFEKIKDTNEIEYISFRDKNIFGCVCGGLYIKFADGEEYLQKDNDIYMKAFLNHTSVKEECLHCKYRRFERVGDITIGDYWSMVAKEKEDKGISLVKISSAKGSEVFEQIKRFCRHKKVNIIHDGFGNFITPIFTSRKYFFDNLDKEDFETLYKNCSNTKYNIGIVNMMFTNNAGGVMTYYALYKLIESLGYNPILIYNKFVSKNLYDNTMGCKTALKYCNVGNSVYSKEVLNKYNKLCNTFIVGSDQIWNYPHLIFYSLLDFATNDKKKIAFSTSYRKINLDFDKNIKFKYYIKQFDNVLLREDAYINTLKNEFDIEAKQVLDPVFLIDNYDDLINNSNLNIDYEFILVYCVYFENNILELLDYISNTMNIKIVKIQAINGCREDLEYSAEDFLYYMKNCKYLITDSYHGFCFGLIFNKNIIISLNNRANYRILSLTKLFNIQNRIVGSYKDLEDRNLLFENMDYDKINKKLDIEKKKSIEFLKKCLETKKIVKEDGYKDDLINLLINENTDLNNKINDLNKNIWKLSEINNKIINTLAWWIPIRKWRDNFRNKFKI
;
A
#
# COMPACT_ATOMS: atom_id res chain seq x y z
N MET A 1 24.89 9.63 19.65
CA MET A 1 23.83 9.22 18.71
C MET A 1 22.77 10.30 18.72
N ILE A 2 22.51 10.93 17.57
CA ILE A 2 21.42 11.91 17.44
C ILE A 2 20.12 11.08 17.45
N LYS A 3 19.29 11.21 18.49
CA LYS A 3 17.97 10.60 18.51
C LYS A 3 17.14 11.26 17.41
N LEU A 4 16.85 10.50 16.35
CA LEU A 4 15.97 10.89 15.26
C LEU A 4 14.52 10.68 15.72
N HIS A 5 13.69 11.71 15.64
CA HIS A 5 12.22 11.72 15.66
C HIS A 5 11.52 10.48 16.28
N GLU A 6 11.45 10.43 17.62
CA GLU A 6 10.59 9.48 18.37
C GLU A 6 9.30 10.21 18.79
N LYS A 7 8.13 9.59 18.55
CA LYS A 7 6.83 10.19 18.85
C LYS A 7 6.65 10.36 20.36
N ASN A 8 6.64 11.60 20.84
CA ASN A 8 6.45 11.94 22.26
C ASN A 8 5.05 12.53 22.51
N ASN A 9 4.57 12.50 23.77
CA ASN A 9 3.33 13.16 24.20
C ASN A 9 3.46 14.70 24.40
N GLY A 10 4.48 15.33 23.80
CA GLY A 10 4.75 16.77 23.94
C GLY A 10 3.97 17.62 22.93
N ASN A 11 4.06 18.94 23.06
CA ASN A 11 3.45 19.90 22.14
C ASN A 11 4.48 20.46 21.15
N ASN A 12 5.21 19.56 20.48
CA ASN A 12 6.22 19.93 19.49
C ASN A 12 6.23 18.96 18.28
N ILE A 13 7.07 19.23 17.28
CA ILE A 13 6.99 18.52 15.99
C ILE A 13 7.28 17.01 16.10
N ASN A 14 7.91 16.56 17.19
CA ASN A 14 8.16 15.13 17.42
C ASN A 14 6.87 14.29 17.45
N ILE A 15 5.68 14.88 17.64
CA ILE A 15 4.40 14.14 17.58
C ILE A 15 4.06 13.60 16.18
N LEU A 16 4.64 14.17 15.12
CA LEU A 16 4.41 13.78 13.74
C LEU A 16 5.10 12.44 13.44
N ASP A 17 4.37 11.49 12.86
CA ASP A 17 5.01 10.28 12.33
C ASP A 17 5.97 10.68 11.21
N LYS A 18 7.21 10.16 11.27
CA LYS A 18 8.21 10.41 10.23
C LYS A 18 7.66 10.15 8.82
N LYS A 19 6.83 9.12 8.65
CA LYS A 19 6.20 8.72 7.36
C LYS A 19 5.13 9.68 6.86
N GLU A 20 4.80 10.70 7.63
CA GLU A 20 3.88 11.77 7.24
C GLU A 20 4.62 13.09 6.98
N CYS A 21 5.91 13.18 7.34
CA CYS A 21 6.70 14.39 7.18
C CYS A 21 7.13 14.61 5.74
N THR A 22 6.68 15.72 5.16
CA THR A 22 7.00 16.08 3.77
C THR A 22 8.34 16.80 3.62
N GLY A 23 9.04 17.11 4.71
CA GLY A 23 10.33 17.82 4.67
C GLY A 23 10.23 19.31 4.31
N CYS A 24 9.05 19.92 4.37
CA CYS A 24 8.80 21.30 3.91
C CYS A 24 9.48 22.42 4.72
N SER A 25 10.14 22.09 5.84
CA SER A 25 10.89 23.02 6.70
C SER A 25 10.05 24.10 7.40
N VAL A 26 8.71 24.10 7.26
CA VAL A 26 7.83 25.08 7.92
C VAL A 26 8.03 25.09 9.44
N CYS A 27 8.15 23.92 10.07
CA CYS A 27 8.38 23.82 11.52
C CYS A 27 9.66 24.55 11.96
N ALA A 28 10.74 24.44 11.18
CA ALA A 28 11.99 25.15 11.45
C ALA A 28 11.84 26.67 11.25
N GLN A 29 11.20 27.10 10.15
CA GLN A 29 11.06 28.52 9.84
C GLN A 29 10.13 29.28 10.79
N VAL A 30 9.12 28.63 11.36
CA VAL A 30 8.18 29.26 12.30
C VAL A 30 8.66 29.19 13.75
N CYS A 31 9.73 28.45 14.05
CA CYS A 31 10.20 28.27 15.42
C CYS A 31 10.81 29.58 15.98
N PRO A 32 10.23 30.20 17.02
CA PRO A 32 10.74 31.46 17.55
C PRO A 32 12.05 31.30 18.33
N HIS A 33 12.38 30.07 18.72
CA HIS A 33 13.59 29.73 19.50
C HIS A 33 14.71 29.16 18.63
N ASN A 34 14.52 29.04 17.31
CA ASN A 34 15.47 28.40 16.38
C ASN A 34 15.96 27.02 16.87
N CYS A 35 15.09 26.28 17.58
CA CYS A 35 15.46 24.99 18.18
C CYS A 35 15.32 23.81 17.20
N ILE A 36 14.80 24.03 15.98
CA ILE A 36 14.55 22.96 15.01
C ILE A 36 15.52 23.12 13.82
N LYS A 37 16.28 22.07 13.54
CA LYS A 37 17.17 21.98 12.37
C LYS A 37 16.68 20.91 11.41
N MET A 38 16.79 21.18 10.11
CA MET A 38 16.48 20.19 9.08
C MET A 38 17.75 19.40 8.75
N ILE A 39 17.75 18.09 9.00
CA ILE A 39 18.92 17.22 8.81
C ILE A 39 18.67 16.27 7.64
N GLU A 40 19.63 16.21 6.71
CA GLU A 40 19.63 15.25 5.60
C GLU A 40 19.90 13.83 6.13
N THR A 41 19.07 12.87 5.72
CA THR A 41 19.19 11.46 6.09
C THR A 41 20.09 10.70 5.12
N LYS A 42 20.41 9.45 5.43
CA LYS A 42 21.13 8.55 4.51
C LYS A 42 20.46 8.43 3.14
N GLU A 43 19.13 8.50 3.10
CA GLU A 43 18.36 8.45 1.85
C GLU A 43 18.39 9.79 1.06
N GLY A 44 18.89 10.88 1.65
CA GLY A 44 18.92 12.21 1.04
C GLY A 44 17.70 13.10 1.33
N PHE A 45 16.83 12.70 2.26
CA PHE A 45 15.65 13.48 2.68
C PHE A 45 15.94 14.30 3.92
N HIS A 46 15.32 15.48 4.03
CA HIS A 46 15.47 16.38 5.18
C HIS A 46 14.34 16.22 6.19
N TYR A 47 14.68 15.99 7.45
CA TYR A 47 13.72 15.87 8.56
C TYR A 47 14.06 16.83 9.71
N PRO A 48 13.04 17.33 10.44
CA PRO A 48 13.29 18.17 11.60
C PRO A 48 13.94 17.39 12.74
N VAL A 49 14.90 18.01 13.41
CA VAL A 49 15.50 17.54 14.65
C VAL A 49 15.49 18.70 15.64
N ILE A 50 14.94 18.44 16.82
CA ILE A 50 14.74 19.44 17.88
C ILE A 50 15.94 19.42 18.84
N ASP A 51 16.46 20.59 19.16
CA ASP A 51 17.30 20.82 20.34
C ASP A 51 16.40 20.99 21.57
N GLU A 52 16.29 19.94 22.39
CA GLU A 52 15.43 19.91 23.57
C GLU A 52 15.81 20.98 24.61
N LYS A 53 17.06 21.46 24.63
CA LYS A 53 17.49 22.49 25.58
C LYS A 53 16.95 23.87 25.22
N LEU A 54 16.65 24.11 23.95
CA LEU A 54 16.12 25.37 23.44
C LEU A 54 14.60 25.33 23.24
N CYS A 55 14.02 24.14 23.14
CA CYS A 55 12.59 23.96 22.95
C CYS A 55 11.80 24.32 24.22
N THR A 56 10.82 25.21 24.06
CA THR A 56 9.89 25.63 25.13
C THR A 56 8.54 24.89 25.07
N ASP A 57 8.41 23.90 24.18
CA ASP A 57 7.18 23.15 23.94
C ASP A 57 5.94 24.03 23.61
N CYS A 58 6.17 25.15 22.93
CA CYS A 58 5.13 26.17 22.65
C CYS A 58 4.02 25.76 21.66
N GLY A 59 4.11 24.60 20.99
CA GLY A 59 3.07 24.13 20.04
C GLY A 59 3.07 24.75 18.64
N LEU A 60 3.88 25.77 18.37
CA LEU A 60 3.77 26.50 17.11
C LEU A 60 4.11 25.64 15.89
N CYS A 61 5.15 24.80 16.00
CA CYS A 61 5.53 23.88 14.92
C CYS A 61 4.45 22.82 14.62
N VAL A 62 3.67 22.42 15.63
CA VAL A 62 2.52 21.50 15.48
C VAL A 62 1.36 22.21 14.79
N LYS A 63 0.98 23.38 15.29
CA LYS A 63 -0.12 24.20 14.73
C LYS A 63 0.14 24.59 13.27
N LYS A 64 1.41 24.76 12.90
CA LYS A 64 1.85 25.12 11.54
C LYS A 64 2.19 23.91 10.67
N CYS A 65 2.09 22.69 11.19
CA CYS A 65 2.37 21.49 10.42
C CYS A 65 1.16 21.08 9.55
N HIS A 66 1.33 21.17 8.25
CA HIS A 66 0.34 20.76 7.27
C HIS A 66 0.20 19.22 7.13
N ALA A 67 1.07 18.43 7.78
CA ALA A 67 0.91 16.98 7.82
C ALA A 67 -0.10 16.57 8.90
N LEU A 68 -0.04 17.23 10.06
CA LEU A 68 -0.93 17.02 11.21
C LEU A 68 -2.32 17.68 11.06
N ASN A 69 -2.41 18.67 10.16
CA ASN A 69 -3.64 19.40 9.89
C ASN A 69 -3.90 19.35 8.37
N ASP A 70 -5.12 19.57 7.91
CA ASP A 70 -5.38 19.73 6.49
C ASP A 70 -6.05 21.06 6.17
N ASN A 71 -5.90 21.46 4.92
CA ASN A 71 -6.42 22.70 4.35
C ASN A 71 -6.97 22.44 2.94
N PHE A 72 -7.63 21.29 2.79
CA PHE A 72 -8.28 20.94 1.53
C PHE A 72 -9.43 21.91 1.23
N LYS A 73 -9.57 22.31 -0.03
CA LYS A 73 -10.67 23.17 -0.48
C LYS A 73 -11.91 22.31 -0.76
N THR A 74 -12.82 22.27 0.21
CA THR A 74 -14.09 21.52 0.14
C THR A 74 -15.31 22.37 -0.16
N ASP A 75 -15.23 23.68 0.09
CA ASP A 75 -16.41 24.57 0.11
C ASP A 75 -16.73 25.20 -1.27
N PHE A 76 -16.14 24.66 -2.33
CA PHE A 76 -16.32 25.14 -3.70
C PHE A 76 -16.73 23.99 -4.62
N ASN A 77 -17.73 24.22 -5.49
CA ASN A 77 -18.15 23.23 -6.47
C ASN A 77 -17.07 23.08 -7.54
N GLN A 78 -16.32 21.99 -7.48
CA GLN A 78 -15.12 21.81 -8.27
C GLN A 78 -15.45 21.56 -9.75
N GLU A 79 -14.74 22.26 -10.64
CA GLU A 79 -14.95 22.17 -12.08
C GLU A 79 -13.69 21.69 -12.80
N PHE A 80 -13.88 20.91 -13.87
CA PHE A 80 -12.79 20.34 -14.65
C PHE A 80 -12.85 20.81 -16.09
N TYR A 81 -11.68 21.09 -16.65
CA TYR A 81 -11.51 21.55 -18.02
C TYR A 81 -10.38 20.79 -18.72
N ASP A 82 -10.63 20.39 -19.96
CA ASP A 82 -9.59 20.18 -20.98
C ASP A 82 -9.12 21.59 -21.39
N VAL A 83 -7.82 21.86 -21.32
CA VAL A 83 -7.22 23.14 -21.71
C VAL A 83 -6.05 22.94 -22.66
N ARG A 84 -6.07 23.70 -23.76
CA ARG A 84 -5.02 23.75 -24.79
C ARG A 84 -4.70 25.20 -25.12
N ALA A 85 -3.51 25.65 -24.74
CA ALA A 85 -2.95 26.91 -25.18
C ALA A 85 -2.65 26.88 -26.70
N ASN A 86 -2.11 27.97 -27.24
CA ASN A 86 -1.58 27.93 -28.60
C ASN A 86 -0.39 26.97 -28.71
N ASP A 87 -0.05 26.55 -29.93
CA ASP A 87 0.95 25.52 -30.15
C ASP A 87 2.36 25.94 -29.72
N GLU A 88 2.72 27.23 -29.83
CA GLU A 88 4.02 27.72 -29.36
C GLU A 88 4.18 27.53 -27.84
N ILE A 89 3.16 27.89 -27.08
CA ILE A 89 3.13 27.70 -25.62
C ILE A 89 3.15 26.21 -25.29
N ARG A 90 2.36 25.40 -26.00
CA ARG A 90 2.27 23.95 -25.76
C ARG A 90 3.61 23.28 -26.01
N MET A 91 4.32 23.64 -27.07
CA MET A 91 5.64 23.07 -27.39
C MET A 91 6.69 23.36 -26.32
N LYS A 92 6.60 24.52 -25.63
CA LYS A 92 7.48 24.89 -24.51
C LYS A 92 6.99 24.40 -23.14
N SER A 93 5.91 23.63 -23.09
CA SER A 93 5.26 23.21 -21.84
C SER A 93 5.27 21.69 -21.69
N SER A 94 5.21 21.17 -20.45
CA SER A 94 5.05 19.72 -20.23
C SER A 94 3.75 19.15 -20.79
N SER A 95 2.71 19.97 -20.91
CA SER A 95 1.35 19.53 -21.21
C SER A 95 0.63 20.57 -22.10
N GLY A 96 -0.67 20.80 -21.91
CA GLY A 96 -1.47 21.79 -22.65
C GLY A 96 -1.17 23.28 -22.39
N GLY A 97 -0.19 23.62 -21.54
CA GLY A 97 0.32 24.98 -21.41
C GLY A 97 -0.34 25.87 -20.34
N MET A 98 -1.19 25.30 -19.48
CA MET A 98 -1.95 26.06 -18.48
C MET A 98 -1.06 26.89 -17.52
N PHE A 99 0.07 26.35 -17.05
CA PHE A 99 0.98 27.09 -16.17
C PHE A 99 1.46 28.40 -16.79
N THR A 100 1.86 28.36 -18.07
CA THR A 100 2.31 29.55 -18.81
C THR A 100 1.22 30.60 -18.90
N LEU A 101 -0.04 30.20 -19.15
CA LEU A 101 -1.16 31.14 -19.25
C LEU A 101 -1.40 31.89 -17.92
N ILE A 102 -1.31 31.18 -16.79
CA ILE A 102 -1.46 31.80 -15.46
C ILE A 102 -0.26 32.71 -15.16
N ALA A 103 0.96 32.28 -15.49
CA ALA A 103 2.16 33.10 -15.30
C ALA A 103 2.12 34.38 -16.14
N ASP A 104 1.70 34.30 -17.40
CA ASP A 104 1.53 35.47 -18.27
C ASP A 104 0.52 36.47 -17.69
N TYR A 105 -0.61 35.99 -17.18
CA TYR A 105 -1.58 36.84 -16.46
C TYR A 105 -0.96 37.56 -15.25
N VAL A 106 -0.09 36.89 -14.50
CA VAL A 106 0.59 37.48 -13.33
C VAL A 106 1.57 38.57 -13.76
N PHE A 107 2.37 38.34 -14.81
CA PHE A 107 3.30 39.35 -15.34
C PHE A 107 2.58 40.56 -15.92
N GLU A 108 1.47 40.34 -16.65
CA GLU A 108 0.61 41.42 -17.17
C GLU A 108 0.04 42.31 -16.06
N ASN A 109 -0.03 41.78 -14.82
CA ASN A 109 -0.47 42.51 -13.63
C ASN A 109 0.70 42.92 -12.71
N ASN A 110 1.93 43.02 -13.25
CA ASN A 110 3.15 43.41 -12.53
C ASN A 110 3.41 42.57 -11.26
N GLY A 111 3.06 41.28 -11.33
CA GLY A 111 3.22 40.31 -10.25
C GLY A 111 4.49 39.47 -10.37
N PHE A 112 4.63 38.55 -9.42
CA PHE A 112 5.79 37.68 -9.25
C PHE A 112 5.38 36.22 -9.40
N VAL A 113 6.17 35.42 -10.09
CA VAL A 113 5.92 33.98 -10.29
C VAL A 113 6.99 33.18 -9.56
N CYS A 114 6.55 32.30 -8.65
CA CYS A 114 7.39 31.37 -7.93
C CYS A 114 7.17 29.95 -8.45
N GLY A 115 8.26 29.24 -8.77
CA GLY A 115 8.21 27.87 -9.26
C GLY A 115 9.56 27.16 -9.22
N ALA A 116 9.58 25.89 -9.62
CA ALA A 116 10.78 25.05 -9.58
C ALA A 116 11.70 25.27 -10.78
N SER A 117 12.96 25.59 -10.50
CA SER A 117 14.03 25.80 -11.47
C SER A 117 15.23 24.90 -11.20
N TRP A 118 16.00 24.60 -12.23
CA TRP A 118 17.32 23.98 -12.07
C TRP A 118 18.26 24.94 -11.35
N ARG A 119 19.07 24.41 -10.44
CA ARG A 119 20.22 25.14 -9.92
C ARG A 119 21.22 25.39 -11.04
N LYS A 120 22.00 26.47 -10.94
CA LYS A 120 23.01 26.83 -11.96
C LYS A 120 24.06 25.73 -12.21
N ASP A 121 24.30 24.88 -11.21
CA ASP A 121 25.25 23.76 -11.27
C ASP A 121 24.61 22.46 -11.81
N TRP A 122 23.32 22.47 -12.14
CA TRP A 122 22.52 21.29 -12.54
C TRP A 122 22.45 20.16 -11.51
N LEU A 123 23.01 20.33 -10.31
CA LEU A 123 23.08 19.30 -9.26
C LEU A 123 21.78 19.16 -8.47
N GLY A 124 20.78 20.00 -8.74
CA GLY A 124 19.50 19.97 -8.04
C GLY A 124 18.50 20.97 -8.58
N VAL A 125 17.35 21.02 -7.90
CA VAL A 125 16.22 21.90 -8.23
C VAL A 125 15.88 22.74 -7.01
N GLU A 126 15.56 24.01 -7.23
CA GLU A 126 15.15 24.95 -6.19
C GLU A 126 13.95 25.77 -6.65
N HIS A 127 13.15 26.25 -5.70
CA HIS A 127 12.13 27.23 -5.99
C HIS A 127 12.76 28.62 -6.06
N ILE A 128 12.50 29.33 -7.15
CA ILE A 128 12.91 30.73 -7.35
C ILE A 128 11.68 31.60 -7.60
N ILE A 129 11.80 32.90 -7.32
CA ILE A 129 10.83 33.93 -7.70
C ILE A 129 11.38 34.70 -8.89
N ILE A 130 10.56 34.91 -9.91
CA ILE A 130 10.86 35.73 -11.09
C ILE A 130 9.78 36.79 -11.29
N ASP A 131 10.15 37.90 -11.91
CA ASP A 131 9.26 39.04 -12.22
C ASP A 131 9.32 39.47 -13.70
N ASP A 132 10.22 38.89 -14.50
CA ASP A 132 10.30 39.09 -15.95
C ASP A 132 9.92 37.81 -16.71
N LYS A 133 9.05 37.96 -17.72
CA LYS A 133 8.62 36.88 -18.62
C LYS A 133 9.79 36.20 -19.34
N LYS A 134 10.91 36.89 -19.57
CA LYS A 134 12.13 36.31 -20.16
C LYS A 134 12.69 35.14 -19.35
N ASP A 135 12.43 35.13 -18.05
CA ASP A 135 12.90 34.09 -17.14
C ASP A 135 11.92 32.91 -17.01
N LEU A 136 10.74 32.97 -17.65
CA LEU A 136 9.69 31.95 -17.50
C LEU A 136 10.15 30.54 -17.91
N ASP A 137 11.04 30.44 -18.89
CA ASP A 137 11.57 29.14 -19.34
C ASP A 137 12.35 28.41 -18.22
N LYS A 138 12.90 29.13 -17.24
CA LYS A 138 13.53 28.55 -16.05
C LYS A 138 12.53 27.71 -15.21
N LEU A 139 11.25 28.09 -15.24
CA LEU A 139 10.18 27.47 -14.45
C LEU A 139 9.36 26.45 -15.24
N ARG A 140 9.51 26.40 -16.57
CA ARG A 140 8.78 25.46 -17.44
C ARG A 140 9.33 24.04 -17.34
N TYR A 141 8.55 23.10 -17.87
CA TYR A 141 8.78 21.67 -17.82
C TYR A 141 8.81 21.05 -16.41
N SER A 142 8.58 19.73 -16.36
CA SER A 142 8.65 18.96 -15.12
C SER A 142 10.08 18.55 -14.82
N LYS A 143 10.47 18.66 -13.55
CA LYS A 143 11.72 18.12 -13.01
C LYS A 143 11.35 17.03 -12.00
N TYR A 144 11.84 15.80 -12.21
CA TYR A 144 11.43 14.62 -11.43
C TYR A 144 12.29 14.42 -10.19
N MET A 145 12.39 15.47 -9.37
CA MET A 145 13.09 15.47 -8.08
C MET A 145 12.48 16.49 -7.13
N GLU A 146 12.76 16.35 -5.84
CA GLU A 146 12.35 17.30 -4.81
C GLU A 146 13.05 18.66 -5.02
N SER A 147 12.27 19.75 -4.97
CA SER A 147 12.80 21.11 -5.04
C SER A 147 13.10 21.66 -3.66
N SER A 148 14.25 22.31 -3.52
CA SER A 148 14.62 23.05 -2.32
C SER A 148 13.78 24.32 -2.18
N LEU A 149 13.12 24.50 -1.03
CA LEU A 149 12.31 25.69 -0.76
C LEU A 149 13.10 26.85 -0.15
N GLY A 150 14.28 26.60 0.46
CA GLY A 150 15.09 27.65 1.07
C GLY A 150 14.27 28.59 1.96
N ASN A 151 14.37 29.90 1.70
CA ASN A 151 13.61 30.95 2.39
C ASN A 151 12.39 31.45 1.60
N ILE A 152 11.97 30.74 0.55
CA ILE A 152 10.99 31.23 -0.44
C ILE A 152 9.65 31.62 0.19
N PHE A 153 9.20 30.90 1.24
CA PHE A 153 7.95 31.22 1.93
C PHE A 153 8.01 32.56 2.65
N SER A 154 9.16 32.91 3.23
CA SER A 154 9.37 34.20 3.87
C SER A 154 9.42 35.35 2.87
N GLU A 155 10.04 35.12 1.71
CA GLU A 155 10.11 36.09 0.61
C GLU A 155 8.72 36.32 -0.01
N ILE A 156 7.95 35.26 -0.26
CA ILE A 156 6.55 35.36 -0.69
C ILE A 156 5.74 36.17 0.32
N LYS A 157 5.86 35.88 1.61
CA LYS A 157 5.12 36.63 2.65
C LYS A 157 5.46 38.13 2.62
N LYS A 158 6.72 38.49 2.36
CA LYS A 158 7.13 39.90 2.21
C LYS A 158 6.43 40.54 1.00
N LEU A 159 6.51 39.92 -0.17
CA LEU A 159 5.84 40.40 -1.40
C LEU A 159 4.32 40.56 -1.21
N LEU A 160 3.70 39.60 -0.54
CA LEU A 160 2.26 39.64 -0.27
C LEU A 160 1.89 40.79 0.67
N ASN A 161 2.69 41.05 1.71
CA ASN A 161 2.49 42.19 2.60
C ASN A 161 2.72 43.54 1.89
N ASP A 162 3.61 43.57 0.90
CA ASP A 162 3.84 44.71 0.00
C ASP A 162 2.75 44.83 -1.09
N LYS A 163 1.64 44.08 -0.94
CA LYS A 163 0.47 44.05 -1.84
C LYS A 163 0.81 43.67 -3.29
N LYS A 164 1.89 42.93 -3.51
CA LYS A 164 2.25 42.40 -4.83
C LYS A 164 1.43 41.16 -5.15
N LEU A 165 1.00 41.00 -6.40
CA LEU A 165 0.40 39.77 -6.87
C LEU A 165 1.48 38.69 -6.96
N VAL A 166 1.24 37.52 -6.36
CA VAL A 166 2.18 36.40 -6.39
C VAL A 166 1.47 35.14 -6.88
N LEU A 167 2.07 34.44 -7.83
CA LEU A 167 1.74 33.07 -8.19
C LEU A 167 2.74 32.12 -7.54
N PHE A 168 2.26 31.15 -6.76
CA PHE A 168 3.07 30.04 -6.29
C PHE A 168 2.67 28.74 -6.97
N SER A 169 3.61 28.11 -7.68
CA SER A 169 3.44 26.82 -8.34
C SER A 169 4.32 25.75 -7.67
N GLY A 170 3.73 24.63 -7.24
CA GLY A 170 4.46 23.57 -6.56
C GLY A 170 3.68 22.26 -6.45
N THR A 171 4.29 21.28 -5.80
CA THR A 171 3.56 20.05 -5.47
C THR A 171 2.43 20.37 -4.47
N PRO A 172 1.39 19.52 -4.37
CA PRO A 172 0.29 19.76 -3.43
C PRO A 172 0.76 19.90 -1.97
N CYS A 173 1.74 19.11 -1.55
CA CYS A 173 2.31 19.24 -0.20
C CYS A 173 3.04 20.58 0.00
N GLN A 174 3.72 21.11 -1.02
CA GLN A 174 4.37 22.43 -0.96
C GLN A 174 3.35 23.57 -0.91
N VAL A 175 2.28 23.52 -1.69
CA VAL A 175 1.18 24.51 -1.64
C VAL A 175 0.50 24.48 -0.28
N SER A 176 0.20 23.29 0.23
CA SER A 176 -0.36 23.12 1.58
C SER A 176 0.57 23.71 2.64
N ALA A 177 1.88 23.45 2.55
CA ALA A 177 2.89 24.00 3.47
C ALA A 177 2.96 25.54 3.45
N LEU A 178 2.91 26.17 2.27
CA LEU A 178 2.89 27.64 2.14
C LEU A 178 1.67 28.23 2.86
N ASN A 179 0.48 27.67 2.62
CA ASN A 179 -0.76 28.16 3.24
C ASN A 179 -0.68 28.08 4.78
N PHE A 180 -0.17 26.98 5.34
CA PHE A 180 0.03 26.85 6.78
C PHE A 180 1.09 27.83 7.33
N TYR A 181 2.21 28.00 6.62
CA TYR A 181 3.22 29.00 6.97
C TYR A 181 2.62 30.40 7.08
N LEU A 182 1.90 30.83 6.04
CA LEU A 182 1.22 32.13 5.96
C LEU A 182 0.17 32.30 7.07
N GLY A 183 -0.63 31.26 7.36
CA GLY A 183 -1.59 31.22 8.45
C GLY A 183 -2.84 32.07 8.25
N ARG A 184 -3.07 32.58 7.05
CA ARG A 184 -4.29 33.27 6.60
C ARG A 184 -4.33 33.26 5.07
N ASP A 185 -5.51 33.49 4.51
CA ASP A 185 -5.67 33.71 3.08
C ASP A 185 -5.20 35.12 2.67
N TYR A 186 -4.62 35.20 1.48
CA TYR A 186 -4.20 36.45 0.84
C TYR A 186 -4.94 36.58 -0.48
N GLU A 187 -5.62 37.70 -0.73
CA GLU A 187 -6.31 37.96 -2.01
C GLU A 187 -5.32 37.99 -3.19
N ASN A 188 -4.14 38.56 -2.95
CA ASN A 188 -3.05 38.71 -3.91
C ASN A 188 -2.12 37.49 -4.04
N LEU A 189 -2.53 36.31 -3.56
CA LEU A 189 -1.81 35.05 -3.76
C LEU A 189 -2.64 34.10 -4.62
N ILE A 190 -2.08 33.64 -5.75
CA ILE A 190 -2.63 32.57 -6.58
C ILE A 190 -1.81 31.31 -6.32
N THR A 191 -2.46 30.21 -5.96
CA THR A 191 -1.80 28.92 -5.75
C THR A 191 -2.14 27.93 -6.85
N VAL A 192 -1.09 27.35 -7.47
CA VAL A 192 -1.21 26.29 -8.46
C VAL A 192 -0.53 25.05 -7.94
N ASP A 193 -1.30 23.98 -7.73
CA ASP A 193 -0.73 22.66 -7.52
C ASP A 193 -0.85 21.82 -8.80
N PHE A 194 -0.11 20.71 -8.88
CA PHE A 194 -0.22 19.80 -10.02
C PHE A 194 -0.47 18.35 -9.60
N LEU A 195 -0.96 17.55 -10.55
CA LEU A 195 -1.07 16.10 -10.42
C LEU A 195 0.33 15.50 -10.22
N CYS A 196 0.70 15.40 -8.94
CA CYS A 196 2.00 14.94 -8.53
C CYS A 196 1.95 13.43 -8.40
N ASN A 197 2.84 12.77 -9.13
CA ASN A 197 3.17 11.39 -8.83
C ASN A 197 3.99 11.35 -7.53
N SER A 198 5.30 11.41 -7.61
CA SER A 198 6.19 11.35 -6.43
C SER A 198 7.38 12.27 -6.63
N VAL A 199 8.26 12.34 -5.63
CA VAL A 199 9.54 13.06 -5.74
C VAL A 199 10.71 12.14 -5.40
N VAL A 200 11.84 12.39 -6.06
CA VAL A 200 13.13 11.73 -5.84
C VAL A 200 14.03 12.72 -5.07
N PRO A 201 14.75 12.29 -4.01
CA PRO A 201 15.67 13.20 -3.31
C PRO A 201 16.82 13.60 -4.23
N GLN A 202 17.28 14.85 -4.11
CA GLN A 202 18.36 15.39 -4.96
C GLN A 202 19.66 14.57 -4.85
N LYS A 203 19.90 13.88 -3.73
CA LYS A 203 21.04 12.95 -3.57
C LYS A 203 21.09 11.88 -4.66
N VAL A 204 19.94 11.30 -5.01
CA VAL A 204 19.83 10.27 -6.04
C VAL A 204 20.13 10.85 -7.43
N TRP A 205 19.66 12.07 -7.71
CA TRP A 205 19.98 12.78 -8.94
C TRP A 205 21.47 13.06 -9.07
N ARG A 206 22.12 13.59 -8.02
CA ARG A 206 23.57 13.85 -8.02
C ARG A 206 24.36 12.58 -8.32
N LYS A 207 24.03 11.46 -7.66
CA LYS A 207 24.67 10.16 -7.94
C LYS A 207 24.53 9.77 -9.40
N TYR A 208 23.30 9.79 -9.92
CA TYR A 208 23.04 9.45 -11.31
C TYR A 208 23.83 10.34 -12.28
N LEU A 209 23.80 11.65 -12.07
CA LEU A 209 24.44 12.62 -12.94
C LEU A 209 25.96 12.47 -12.94
N PHE A 210 26.60 12.34 -11.76
CA PHE A 210 28.06 12.16 -11.66
C PHE A 210 28.57 10.84 -12.27
N GLU A 211 27.74 9.80 -12.31
CA GLU A 211 28.11 8.54 -12.95
C GLU A 211 27.94 8.55 -14.47
N LYS A 212 27.09 9.43 -15.01
CA LYS A 212 26.86 9.56 -16.46
C LYS A 212 27.66 10.69 -17.08
N ILE A 213 27.97 11.73 -16.32
CA ILE A 213 28.56 12.99 -16.80
C ILE A 213 29.78 13.33 -15.96
N LYS A 214 30.92 13.59 -16.62
CA LYS A 214 32.20 13.85 -15.96
C LYS A 214 32.28 15.25 -15.37
N ASP A 215 31.89 16.27 -16.13
CA ASP A 215 31.87 17.66 -15.69
C ASP A 215 30.48 18.27 -15.91
N THR A 216 29.82 18.64 -14.82
CA THR A 216 28.49 19.25 -14.89
C THR A 216 28.52 20.72 -15.32
N ASN A 217 29.70 21.36 -15.30
CA ASN A 217 29.86 22.75 -15.77
C ASN A 217 29.77 22.86 -17.30
N GLU A 218 29.99 21.77 -18.03
CA GLU A 218 29.85 21.73 -19.48
C GLU A 218 28.39 21.61 -19.93
N ILE A 219 27.45 21.38 -19.01
CA ILE A 219 26.03 21.22 -19.33
C ILE A 219 25.40 22.59 -19.62
N GLU A 220 24.78 22.71 -20.80
CA GLU A 220 24.01 23.88 -21.21
C GLU A 220 22.51 23.72 -20.92
N TYR A 221 21.98 22.50 -21.05
CA TYR A 221 20.54 22.25 -20.92
C TYR A 221 20.23 20.81 -20.49
N ILE A 222 19.23 20.65 -19.60
CA ILE A 222 18.68 19.35 -19.18
C ILE A 222 17.16 19.36 -19.30
N SER A 223 16.61 18.32 -19.93
CA SER A 223 15.17 18.12 -20.00
C SER A 223 14.75 16.64 -19.98
N PHE A 224 13.69 16.37 -19.24
CA PHE A 224 12.99 15.07 -19.25
C PHE A 224 11.76 15.06 -20.17
N ARG A 225 11.38 16.23 -20.72
CA ARG A 225 10.04 16.48 -21.29
C ARG A 225 10.09 17.36 -22.55
N ASP A 226 11.28 17.60 -23.12
CA ASP A 226 11.39 18.42 -24.33
C ASP A 226 10.62 17.74 -25.46
N LYS A 227 9.57 18.40 -25.94
CA LYS A 227 8.65 17.81 -26.93
C LYS A 227 9.30 17.66 -28.30
N ASN A 228 10.34 18.42 -28.61
CA ASN A 228 11.08 18.24 -29.86
C ASN A 228 11.88 16.93 -29.84
N ILE A 229 12.23 16.43 -28.65
CA ILE A 229 13.03 15.21 -28.48
C ILE A 229 12.13 13.99 -28.21
N PHE A 230 11.13 14.14 -27.34
CA PHE A 230 10.31 13.03 -26.81
C PHE A 230 8.84 13.05 -27.26
N GLY A 231 8.38 14.11 -27.94
CA GLY A 231 6.95 14.34 -28.13
C GLY A 231 6.20 14.48 -26.79
N CYS A 232 4.96 14.02 -26.72
CA CYS A 232 4.17 14.00 -25.47
C CYS A 232 4.60 12.93 -24.45
N VAL A 233 5.58 12.08 -24.76
CA VAL A 233 5.94 10.95 -23.91
C VAL A 233 6.81 11.42 -22.75
N CYS A 234 6.63 10.82 -21.57
CA CYS A 234 7.54 10.95 -20.45
C CYS A 234 8.31 9.63 -20.27
N GLY A 235 9.63 9.69 -20.03
CA GLY A 235 10.42 8.49 -19.76
C GLY A 235 11.90 8.55 -20.14
N GLY A 236 12.36 9.64 -20.73
CA GLY A 236 13.75 9.83 -21.12
C GLY A 236 14.43 11.03 -20.46
N LEU A 237 15.71 11.19 -20.77
CA LEU A 237 16.58 12.27 -20.36
C LEU A 237 17.38 12.77 -21.57
N TYR A 238 17.34 14.07 -21.77
CA TYR A 238 18.15 14.77 -22.76
C TYR A 238 19.03 15.80 -22.06
N ILE A 239 20.32 15.78 -22.37
CA ILE A 239 21.31 16.74 -21.90
C ILE A 239 22.05 17.27 -23.13
N LYS A 240 22.18 18.58 -23.22
CA LYS A 240 22.98 19.27 -24.24
C LYS A 240 24.18 19.92 -23.56
N PHE A 241 25.36 19.76 -24.14
CA PHE A 241 26.61 20.33 -23.68
C PHE A 241 26.99 21.61 -24.44
N ALA A 242 27.83 22.44 -23.83
CA ALA A 242 28.25 23.73 -24.37
C ALA A 242 29.08 23.62 -25.66
N ASP A 243 29.75 22.49 -25.87
CA ASP A 243 30.48 22.16 -27.10
C ASP A 243 29.58 21.64 -28.24
N GLY A 244 28.28 21.44 -27.95
CA GLY A 244 27.28 20.91 -28.87
C GLY A 244 27.10 19.40 -28.82
N GLU A 245 27.85 18.66 -27.99
CA GLU A 245 27.58 17.25 -27.76
C GLU A 245 26.21 17.05 -27.08
N GLU A 246 25.62 15.86 -27.28
CA GLU A 246 24.31 15.52 -26.74
C GLU A 246 24.33 14.15 -26.07
N TYR A 247 23.70 14.07 -24.89
CA TYR A 247 23.36 12.82 -24.24
C TYR A 247 21.85 12.61 -24.31
N LEU A 248 21.43 11.52 -24.98
CA LEU A 248 20.02 11.17 -25.13
C LEU A 248 19.76 9.73 -24.69
N GLN A 249 18.93 9.58 -23.67
CA GLN A 249 18.28 8.32 -23.35
C GLN A 249 16.78 8.50 -23.49
N LYS A 250 16.15 7.73 -24.38
CA LYS A 250 14.68 7.72 -24.55
C LYS A 250 14.04 6.84 -23.48
N ASP A 251 13.13 5.95 -23.86
CA ASP A 251 12.30 5.14 -22.95
C ASP A 251 13.08 4.15 -22.05
N ASN A 252 14.41 4.11 -22.17
CA ASN A 252 15.27 3.21 -21.43
C ASN A 252 16.09 3.84 -20.30
N ASP A 253 15.94 5.14 -20.04
CA ASP A 253 16.66 5.85 -18.98
C ASP A 253 16.39 5.23 -17.58
N ILE A 254 17.46 4.83 -16.90
CA ILE A 254 17.37 4.11 -15.62
C ILE A 254 16.92 5.01 -14.46
N TYR A 255 17.19 6.32 -14.51
CA TYR A 255 16.73 7.27 -13.50
C TYR A 255 15.21 7.42 -13.59
N MET A 256 14.70 7.65 -14.80
CA MET A 256 13.27 7.73 -15.06
C MET A 256 12.56 6.42 -14.75
N LYS A 257 13.15 5.27 -15.06
CA LYS A 257 12.59 3.96 -14.64
C LYS A 257 12.55 3.80 -13.12
N ALA A 258 13.60 4.16 -12.41
CA ALA A 258 13.63 4.11 -10.95
C ALA A 258 12.54 5.01 -10.32
N PHE A 259 12.32 6.19 -10.92
CA PHE A 259 11.25 7.11 -10.54
C PHE A 259 9.85 6.54 -10.82
N LEU A 260 9.59 6.09 -12.05
CA LEU A 260 8.30 5.56 -12.50
C LEU A 260 7.91 4.27 -11.76
N ASN A 261 8.89 3.45 -11.37
CA ASN A 261 8.69 2.24 -10.58
C ASN A 261 8.61 2.48 -9.06
N HIS A 262 8.73 3.74 -8.60
CA HIS A 262 8.74 4.10 -7.18
C HIS A 262 9.87 3.46 -6.36
N THR A 263 10.98 3.11 -7.01
CA THR A 263 12.17 2.54 -6.36
C THR A 263 12.99 3.63 -5.68
N SER A 264 13.16 4.79 -6.33
CA SER A 264 14.03 5.87 -5.87
C SER A 264 13.30 7.03 -5.18
N VAL A 265 12.04 6.86 -4.84
CA VAL A 265 11.16 7.97 -4.43
C VAL A 265 11.07 8.10 -2.91
N LYS A 266 10.59 9.24 -2.44
CA LYS A 266 10.29 9.51 -1.03
C LYS A 266 9.25 8.53 -0.45
N GLU A 267 9.51 7.96 0.74
CA GLU A 267 8.61 6.95 1.35
C GLU A 267 7.20 7.53 1.54
N GLU A 268 7.12 8.79 1.97
CA GLU A 268 5.86 9.51 2.18
C GLU A 268 5.06 9.68 0.89
N CYS A 269 5.72 9.65 -0.28
CA CYS A 269 5.03 9.71 -1.58
C CYS A 269 4.25 8.43 -1.90
N LEU A 270 4.56 7.32 -1.23
CA LEU A 270 3.93 6.01 -1.40
C LEU A 270 2.55 5.95 -0.72
N HIS A 271 2.34 6.79 0.31
CA HIS A 271 1.08 6.92 1.05
C HIS A 271 0.60 8.38 1.12
N CYS A 272 0.96 9.18 0.11
CA CYS A 272 0.73 10.62 0.11
C CYS A 272 -0.75 10.97 0.22
N LYS A 273 -1.11 11.69 1.29
CA LYS A 273 -2.49 12.12 1.54
C LYS A 273 -3.05 13.05 0.45
N TYR A 274 -2.21 13.73 -0.33
CA TYR A 274 -2.65 14.67 -1.37
C TYR A 274 -3.01 14.02 -2.72
N ARG A 275 -2.83 12.70 -2.88
CA ARG A 275 -3.26 11.94 -4.07
C ARG A 275 -4.75 11.59 -4.00
N ARG A 276 -5.59 12.62 -3.85
CA ARG A 276 -7.05 12.49 -3.79
C ARG A 276 -7.73 13.57 -4.62
N PHE A 277 -9.05 13.49 -4.69
CA PHE A 277 -9.86 14.42 -5.48
C PHE A 277 -9.87 15.82 -4.86
N GLU A 278 -9.93 15.93 -3.53
CA GLU A 278 -9.82 17.17 -2.80
C GLU A 278 -8.40 17.76 -2.95
N ARG A 279 -8.32 19.06 -3.25
CA ARG A 279 -7.06 19.74 -3.59
C ARG A 279 -6.87 20.98 -2.72
N VAL A 280 -5.63 21.44 -2.63
CA VAL A 280 -5.23 22.56 -1.77
C VAL A 280 -4.96 23.85 -2.57
N GLY A 281 -4.54 23.72 -3.83
CA GLY A 281 -4.36 24.85 -4.72
C GLY A 281 -5.69 25.47 -5.18
N ASP A 282 -5.64 26.75 -5.55
CA ASP A 282 -6.77 27.44 -6.19
C ASP A 282 -7.10 26.80 -7.55
N ILE A 283 -6.04 26.41 -8.27
CA ILE A 283 -6.08 25.71 -9.55
C ILE A 283 -5.15 24.48 -9.46
N THR A 284 -5.63 23.32 -9.88
CA THR A 284 -4.81 22.11 -10.06
C THR A 284 -4.62 21.85 -11.54
N ILE A 285 -3.39 21.56 -11.96
CA ILE A 285 -3.07 21.23 -13.36
C ILE A 285 -2.43 19.85 -13.50
N GLY A 286 -2.62 19.17 -14.62
CA GLY A 286 -1.99 17.88 -14.87
C GLY A 286 -2.06 17.47 -16.33
N ASP A 287 -1.45 16.35 -16.65
CA ASP A 287 -1.54 15.74 -17.98
C ASP A 287 -2.90 15.06 -18.15
N TYR A 288 -3.64 15.39 -19.22
CA TYR A 288 -4.92 14.73 -19.54
C TYR A 288 -4.69 13.48 -20.39
N TRP A 289 -4.01 12.49 -19.82
CA TRP A 289 -3.47 11.34 -20.57
C TRP A 289 -4.53 10.55 -21.35
N SER A 290 -5.72 10.34 -20.77
CA SER A 290 -6.77 9.59 -21.47
C SER A 290 -7.23 10.29 -22.74
N MET A 291 -7.32 11.63 -22.72
CA MET A 291 -7.72 12.40 -23.88
C MET A 291 -6.61 12.51 -24.91
N VAL A 292 -5.37 12.70 -24.46
CA VAL A 292 -4.18 12.69 -25.34
C VAL A 292 -4.12 11.40 -26.14
N ALA A 293 -4.30 10.24 -25.47
CA ALA A 293 -4.32 8.95 -26.12
C ALA A 293 -5.51 8.77 -27.07
N LYS A 294 -6.71 9.20 -26.65
CA LYS A 294 -7.95 9.08 -27.45
C LYS A 294 -7.89 9.90 -28.73
N GLU A 295 -7.38 11.13 -28.66
CA GLU A 295 -7.30 12.04 -29.80
C GLU A 295 -5.99 11.92 -30.59
N LYS A 296 -5.05 11.10 -30.13
CA LYS A 296 -3.69 10.98 -30.71
C LYS A 296 -2.99 12.34 -30.79
N GLU A 297 -3.17 13.14 -29.74
CA GLU A 297 -2.63 14.49 -29.66
C GLU A 297 -1.12 14.48 -29.37
N ASP A 298 -0.33 15.23 -30.13
CA ASP A 298 1.14 15.21 -30.08
C ASP A 298 1.76 16.42 -29.35
N LYS A 299 0.93 17.41 -28.98
CA LYS A 299 1.35 18.62 -28.24
C LYS A 299 0.82 18.70 -26.82
N GLY A 300 0.01 17.74 -26.38
CA GLY A 300 -0.41 17.54 -24.99
C GLY A 300 -1.61 18.39 -24.57
N ILE A 301 -2.38 17.89 -23.61
CA ILE A 301 -3.62 18.50 -23.14
C ILE A 301 -3.53 18.63 -21.62
N SER A 302 -3.79 19.82 -21.09
CA SER A 302 -3.82 20.02 -19.64
C SER A 302 -5.20 19.67 -19.10
N LEU A 303 -5.24 18.77 -18.13
CA LEU A 303 -6.39 18.63 -17.25
C LEU A 303 -6.30 19.72 -16.19
N VAL A 304 -7.30 20.58 -16.13
CA VAL A 304 -7.35 21.72 -15.20
C VAL A 304 -8.54 21.54 -14.29
N LYS A 305 -8.30 21.64 -12.98
CA LYS A 305 -9.36 21.63 -11.97
C LYS A 305 -9.35 22.95 -11.22
N ILE A 306 -10.51 23.59 -11.15
CA ILE A 306 -10.75 24.81 -10.40
C ILE A 306 -11.31 24.44 -9.02
N SER A 307 -10.64 24.86 -7.95
CA SER A 307 -10.98 24.46 -6.57
C SER A 307 -11.31 25.64 -5.65
N SER A 308 -11.42 26.87 -6.18
CA SER A 308 -11.77 28.06 -5.41
C SER A 308 -12.40 29.15 -6.27
N ALA A 309 -13.09 30.10 -5.63
CA ALA A 309 -13.60 31.31 -6.29
C ALA A 309 -12.47 32.10 -6.97
N LYS A 310 -11.34 32.30 -6.28
CA LYS A 310 -10.14 32.96 -6.84
C LYS A 310 -9.62 32.24 -8.08
N GLY A 311 -9.53 30.91 -8.04
CA GLY A 311 -9.13 30.11 -9.20
C GLY A 311 -10.08 30.26 -10.38
N SER A 312 -11.38 30.37 -10.10
CA SER A 312 -12.42 30.62 -11.11
C SER A 312 -12.26 32.00 -11.74
N GLU A 313 -12.09 33.05 -10.93
CA GLU A 313 -11.84 34.42 -11.39
C GLU A 313 -10.61 34.51 -12.30
N VAL A 314 -9.48 33.90 -11.89
CA VAL A 314 -8.26 33.85 -12.70
C VAL A 314 -8.51 33.10 -14.01
N PHE A 315 -9.20 31.95 -13.95
CA PHE A 315 -9.49 31.17 -15.15
C PHE A 315 -10.36 31.93 -16.16
N GLU A 316 -11.37 32.66 -15.67
CA GLU A 316 -12.24 33.50 -16.48
C GLU A 316 -11.48 34.60 -17.25
N GLN A 317 -10.42 35.15 -16.67
CA GLN A 317 -9.57 36.15 -17.33
C GLN A 317 -8.68 35.54 -18.42
N ILE A 318 -8.19 34.32 -18.22
CA ILE A 318 -7.22 33.70 -19.14
C ILE A 318 -7.86 32.79 -20.18
N LYS A 319 -9.10 32.33 -19.99
CA LYS A 319 -9.72 31.32 -20.86
C LYS A 319 -9.81 31.73 -22.32
N ARG A 320 -9.89 33.03 -22.62
CA ARG A 320 -9.89 33.58 -23.99
C ARG A 320 -8.60 33.29 -24.77
N PHE A 321 -7.50 32.98 -24.07
CA PHE A 321 -6.19 32.68 -24.67
C PHE A 321 -5.96 31.18 -24.90
N CYS A 322 -6.97 30.34 -24.65
CA CYS A 322 -6.88 28.90 -24.82
C CYS A 322 -8.16 28.31 -25.40
N ARG A 323 -8.04 27.14 -26.01
CA ARG A 323 -9.20 26.28 -26.23
C ARG A 323 -9.47 25.55 -24.93
N HIS A 324 -10.72 25.59 -24.50
CA HIS A 324 -11.15 24.89 -23.30
C HIS A 324 -12.45 24.14 -23.50
N LYS A 325 -12.66 23.07 -22.73
CA LYS A 325 -13.93 22.35 -22.68
C LYS A 325 -14.16 21.82 -21.28
N LYS A 326 -15.33 22.10 -20.70
CA LYS A 326 -15.74 21.53 -19.42
C LYS A 326 -15.90 20.01 -19.56
N VAL A 327 -15.34 19.25 -18.62
CA VAL A 327 -15.33 17.78 -18.62
C VAL A 327 -15.75 17.23 -17.27
N ASN A 328 -16.15 15.96 -17.25
CA ASN A 328 -16.40 15.21 -16.01
C ASN A 328 -15.32 14.14 -15.88
N ILE A 329 -14.62 14.11 -14.75
CA ILE A 329 -13.53 13.16 -14.49
C ILE A 329 -13.90 12.25 -13.33
N ILE A 330 -13.70 10.95 -13.53
CA ILE A 330 -13.89 9.93 -12.50
C ILE A 330 -12.52 9.38 -12.02
N HIS A 331 -11.48 9.38 -12.87
CA HIS A 331 -10.25 8.61 -12.57
C HIS A 331 -8.91 9.17 -13.10
N ASP A 332 -8.88 10.10 -14.06
CA ASP A 332 -7.66 10.45 -14.82
C ASP A 332 -6.58 11.20 -14.00
N GLY A 333 -5.76 10.45 -13.26
CA GLY A 333 -4.77 10.97 -12.32
C GLY A 333 -5.33 11.39 -10.95
N PHE A 334 -6.66 11.33 -10.78
CA PHE A 334 -7.38 11.65 -9.54
C PHE A 334 -7.83 10.41 -8.74
N GLY A 335 -7.40 9.21 -9.14
CA GLY A 335 -7.65 7.97 -8.42
C GLY A 335 -6.53 6.95 -8.64
N ASN A 336 -6.25 6.20 -7.58
CA ASN A 336 -5.24 5.14 -7.41
C ASN A 336 -3.95 5.59 -6.70
N PHE A 337 -3.80 5.09 -5.48
CA PHE A 337 -2.50 4.90 -4.85
C PHE A 337 -1.62 4.06 -5.78
N ILE A 338 -0.41 4.54 -6.03
CA ILE A 338 0.54 3.74 -6.79
C ILE A 338 1.16 2.76 -5.82
N THR A 339 1.04 1.47 -6.14
CA THR A 339 1.61 0.41 -5.32
C THR A 339 3.11 0.31 -5.52
N PRO A 340 3.92 0.68 -4.51
CA PRO A 340 5.36 0.55 -4.56
C PRO A 340 5.74 -0.91 -4.33
N ILE A 341 6.86 -1.33 -4.93
CA ILE A 341 7.58 -2.52 -4.47
C ILE A 341 8.48 -2.05 -3.32
N PHE A 342 7.96 -2.12 -2.09
CA PHE A 342 8.62 -1.58 -0.89
C PHE A 342 10.05 -2.13 -0.67
N THR A 343 10.36 -3.40 -1.00
CA THR A 343 11.73 -3.90 -0.82
C THR A 343 12.70 -3.43 -1.89
N SER A 344 12.26 -3.20 -3.12
CA SER A 344 13.14 -2.63 -4.16
C SER A 344 13.60 -1.25 -3.72
N ARG A 345 12.69 -0.44 -3.15
CA ARG A 345 13.06 0.85 -2.53
C ARG A 345 14.02 0.67 -1.36
N LYS A 346 13.74 -0.24 -0.43
CA LYS A 346 14.62 -0.48 0.72
C LYS A 346 16.04 -0.86 0.29
N TYR A 347 16.16 -1.84 -0.63
CA TYR A 347 17.44 -2.22 -1.21
C TYR A 347 18.13 -1.03 -1.88
N PHE A 348 17.38 -0.26 -2.68
CA PHE A 348 17.88 0.90 -3.40
C PHE A 348 18.55 1.90 -2.45
N PHE A 349 17.89 2.25 -1.34
CA PHE A 349 18.44 3.23 -0.39
C PHE A 349 19.48 2.63 0.57
N ASP A 350 19.38 1.36 0.94
CA ASP A 350 20.39 0.67 1.76
C ASP A 350 21.74 0.51 1.04
N ASN A 351 21.72 0.51 -0.30
CA ASN A 351 22.89 0.33 -1.17
C ASN A 351 23.20 1.56 -2.06
N LEU A 352 22.49 2.68 -1.90
CA LEU A 352 22.65 3.88 -2.73
C LEU A 352 24.10 4.38 -2.77
N ASP A 353 24.78 4.35 -1.63
CA ASP A 353 26.17 4.81 -1.50
C ASP A 353 27.20 3.68 -1.77
N LYS A 354 26.75 2.43 -2.00
CA LYS A 354 27.62 1.24 -2.11
C LYS A 354 27.74 0.69 -3.53
N GLU A 355 26.72 0.84 -4.34
CA GLU A 355 26.65 0.33 -5.73
C GLU A 355 26.56 1.50 -6.71
N ASP A 356 27.05 1.34 -7.94
CA ASP A 356 26.73 2.27 -9.03
C ASP A 356 25.24 2.20 -9.39
N PHE A 357 24.68 3.26 -9.98
CA PHE A 357 23.25 3.41 -10.24
C PHE A 357 22.70 2.32 -11.19
N GLU A 358 23.49 1.91 -12.18
CA GLU A 358 23.10 0.85 -13.13
C GLU A 358 22.96 -0.49 -12.43
N THR A 359 23.95 -0.87 -11.62
CA THR A 359 23.91 -2.07 -10.78
C THR A 359 22.79 -2.00 -9.76
N LEU A 360 22.63 -0.86 -9.09
CA LEU A 360 21.58 -0.62 -8.09
C LEU A 360 20.18 -0.79 -8.71
N TYR A 361 19.93 -0.16 -9.86
CA TYR A 361 18.68 -0.30 -10.58
C TYR A 361 18.45 -1.73 -11.05
N LYS A 362 19.48 -2.40 -11.61
CA LYS A 362 19.39 -3.82 -12.02
C LYS A 362 19.05 -4.72 -10.85
N ASN A 363 19.70 -4.58 -9.71
CA ASN A 363 19.44 -5.40 -8.52
C ASN A 363 18.02 -5.15 -7.99
N CYS A 364 17.54 -3.91 -8.03
CA CYS A 364 16.16 -3.56 -7.65
C CYS A 364 15.09 -4.04 -8.64
N SER A 365 15.41 -4.09 -9.94
CA SER A 365 14.47 -4.44 -11.03
C SER A 365 14.51 -5.92 -11.41
N ASN A 366 15.62 -6.60 -11.12
CA ASN A 366 15.82 -8.05 -11.24
C ASN A 366 15.50 -8.82 -9.96
N THR A 367 14.79 -8.23 -8.99
CA THR A 367 14.17 -9.00 -7.92
C THR A 367 13.09 -9.92 -8.51
N LYS A 368 13.50 -10.99 -9.19
CA LYS A 368 12.67 -12.16 -9.44
C LYS A 368 12.38 -12.74 -8.07
N TYR A 369 11.13 -12.61 -7.63
CA TYR A 369 10.67 -13.29 -6.44
C TYR A 369 10.73 -14.78 -6.70
N ASN A 370 11.64 -15.51 -6.06
CA ASN A 370 11.75 -16.94 -6.32
C ASN A 370 10.64 -17.75 -5.62
N ILE A 371 9.97 -17.15 -4.62
CA ILE A 371 8.89 -17.76 -3.85
C ILE A 371 7.67 -16.81 -3.77
N GLY A 372 6.51 -17.27 -4.22
CA GLY A 372 5.22 -16.61 -3.99
C GLY A 372 4.50 -17.21 -2.78
N ILE A 373 4.09 -16.39 -1.82
CA ILE A 373 3.36 -16.82 -0.62
C ILE A 373 1.90 -16.38 -0.75
N VAL A 374 0.98 -17.32 -0.61
CA VAL A 374 -0.47 -17.08 -0.59
C VAL A 374 -0.97 -17.20 0.85
N ASN A 375 -1.49 -16.10 1.42
CA ASN A 375 -2.07 -16.09 2.77
C ASN A 375 -3.15 -15.00 2.92
N MET A 376 -3.87 -14.98 4.06
CA MET A 376 -4.95 -14.04 4.38
C MET A 376 -4.43 -12.74 4.98
N MET A 377 -3.85 -11.87 4.16
CA MET A 377 -3.24 -10.62 4.61
C MET A 377 -4.22 -9.48 4.95
N PHE A 378 -5.52 -9.63 4.68
CA PHE A 378 -6.55 -8.59 4.85
C PHE A 378 -7.39 -8.80 6.10
N THR A 379 -6.73 -9.02 7.23
CA THR A 379 -7.38 -9.38 8.48
C THR A 379 -6.99 -8.43 9.61
N ASN A 380 -7.93 -8.20 10.52
CA ASN A 380 -7.69 -7.56 11.81
C ASN A 380 -7.38 -8.59 12.92
N ASN A 381 -7.11 -9.84 12.55
CA ASN A 381 -6.66 -10.87 13.49
C ASN A 381 -5.13 -10.84 13.63
N ALA A 382 -4.63 -10.39 14.78
CA ALA A 382 -3.19 -10.24 15.01
C ALA A 382 -2.42 -11.55 14.86
N GLY A 383 -3.03 -12.65 15.28
CA GLY A 383 -2.47 -13.99 15.09
C GLY A 383 -2.28 -14.35 13.62
N GLY A 384 -3.33 -14.17 12.81
CA GLY A 384 -3.25 -14.40 11.36
C GLY A 384 -2.24 -13.47 10.66
N VAL A 385 -2.15 -12.21 11.11
CA VAL A 385 -1.16 -11.24 10.63
C VAL A 385 0.27 -11.71 10.90
N MET A 386 0.54 -12.14 12.13
CA MET A 386 1.87 -12.60 12.52
C MET A 386 2.27 -13.90 11.83
N THR A 387 1.33 -14.76 11.47
CA THR A 387 1.63 -16.00 10.79
C THR A 387 2.19 -15.80 9.39
N TYR A 388 1.60 -14.95 8.54
CA TYR A 388 2.19 -14.69 7.22
C TYR A 388 3.48 -13.88 7.32
N TYR A 389 3.58 -12.97 8.30
CA TYR A 389 4.81 -12.21 8.56
C TYR A 389 5.96 -13.15 8.94
N ALA A 390 5.73 -14.06 9.88
CA ALA A 390 6.75 -14.98 10.34
C ALA A 390 7.17 -15.96 9.24
N LEU A 391 6.22 -16.43 8.42
CA LEU A 391 6.56 -17.24 7.25
C LEU A 391 7.39 -16.45 6.24
N TYR A 392 7.01 -15.20 5.97
CA TYR A 392 7.77 -14.32 5.08
C TYR A 392 9.21 -14.14 5.58
N LYS A 393 9.40 -13.81 6.86
CA LYS A 393 10.72 -13.62 7.46
C LYS A 393 11.55 -14.89 7.53
N LEU A 394 10.91 -16.03 7.81
CA LEU A 394 11.57 -17.33 7.74
C LEU A 394 12.09 -17.63 6.33
N ILE A 395 11.29 -17.36 5.29
CA ILE A 395 11.72 -17.57 3.91
C ILE A 395 12.87 -16.63 3.53
N GLU A 396 12.84 -15.37 3.98
CA GLU A 396 13.97 -14.43 3.81
C GLU A 396 15.24 -14.93 4.51
N SER A 397 15.13 -15.41 5.77
CA SER A 397 16.28 -15.90 6.53
C SER A 397 16.90 -17.18 5.94
N LEU A 398 16.12 -17.93 5.16
CA LEU A 398 16.59 -19.07 4.36
C LEU A 398 17.27 -18.66 3.04
N GLY A 399 17.39 -17.36 2.74
CA GLY A 399 18.09 -16.84 1.56
C GLY A 399 17.22 -16.70 0.31
N TYR A 400 15.89 -16.79 0.45
CA TYR A 400 14.96 -16.62 -0.66
C TYR A 400 14.39 -15.19 -0.69
N ASN A 401 13.78 -14.81 -1.83
CA ASN A 401 13.12 -13.52 -2.01
C ASN A 401 11.61 -13.73 -2.15
N PRO A 402 10.86 -13.70 -1.02
CA PRO A 402 9.43 -13.94 -1.03
C PRO A 402 8.62 -12.73 -1.50
N ILE A 403 7.45 -13.00 -2.07
CA ILE A 403 6.37 -12.04 -2.31
C ILE A 403 5.04 -12.56 -1.76
N LEU A 404 4.33 -11.74 -1.00
CA LEU A 404 2.95 -12.00 -0.63
C LEU A 404 2.03 -11.73 -1.83
N ILE A 405 1.29 -12.74 -2.24
CA ILE A 405 0.29 -12.66 -3.32
C ILE A 405 -1.08 -12.62 -2.66
N TYR A 406 -1.99 -11.83 -3.21
CA TYR A 406 -3.40 -11.80 -2.80
C TYR A 406 -4.37 -11.84 -4.00
N ASN A 407 -5.69 -11.69 -3.79
CA ASN A 407 -6.72 -11.64 -4.83
C ASN A 407 -7.94 -10.84 -4.34
N LYS A 408 -8.72 -10.23 -5.27
CA LYS A 408 -10.06 -9.63 -5.04
C LYS A 408 -11.01 -10.40 -4.13
N PHE A 409 -10.90 -11.73 -4.05
CA PHE A 409 -11.73 -12.56 -3.18
C PHE A 409 -11.38 -12.38 -1.69
N VAL A 410 -10.15 -11.95 -1.39
CA VAL A 410 -9.67 -11.71 -0.02
C VAL A 410 -9.81 -10.22 0.34
N SER A 411 -9.65 -9.31 -0.63
CA SER A 411 -9.93 -7.87 -0.45
C SER A 411 -9.97 -7.11 -1.78
N LYS A 412 -10.67 -5.98 -1.79
CA LYS A 412 -10.76 -5.05 -2.92
C LYS A 412 -9.58 -4.07 -3.01
N ASN A 413 -8.76 -3.89 -1.97
CA ASN A 413 -7.68 -2.90 -1.99
C ASN A 413 -6.57 -3.21 -0.98
N LEU A 414 -5.31 -3.22 -1.45
CA LEU A 414 -4.13 -3.38 -0.59
C LEU A 414 -4.03 -2.31 0.51
N TYR A 415 -4.64 -1.14 0.28
CA TYR A 415 -4.65 -0.02 1.21
C TYR A 415 -5.87 0.02 2.12
N ASP A 416 -6.63 -1.08 2.21
CA ASP A 416 -7.66 -1.19 3.24
C ASP A 416 -7.04 -0.92 4.62
N ASN A 417 -7.77 -0.20 5.48
CA ASN A 417 -7.32 0.19 6.82
C ASN A 417 -7.37 -1.02 7.80
N THR A 418 -6.84 -2.16 7.39
CA THR A 418 -6.72 -3.37 8.23
C THR A 418 -5.32 -3.49 8.81
N MET A 419 -5.20 -4.12 9.97
CA MET A 419 -3.90 -4.39 10.61
C MET A 419 -2.99 -5.22 9.70
N GLY A 420 -3.53 -6.20 8.99
CA GLY A 420 -2.75 -7.01 8.05
C GLY A 420 -2.22 -6.21 6.86
N CYS A 421 -3.03 -5.36 6.22
CA CYS A 421 -2.54 -4.48 5.16
C CYS A 421 -1.41 -3.56 5.64
N LYS A 422 -1.61 -2.88 6.78
CA LYS A 422 -0.60 -2.00 7.41
C LYS A 422 0.71 -2.76 7.65
N THR A 423 0.62 -3.96 8.24
CA THR A 423 1.78 -4.79 8.56
C THR A 423 2.50 -5.29 7.30
N ALA A 424 1.75 -5.79 6.31
CA ALA A 424 2.32 -6.31 5.07
C ALA A 424 3.03 -5.20 4.27
N LEU A 425 2.40 -4.03 4.13
CA LEU A 425 3.00 -2.86 3.47
C LEU A 425 4.24 -2.34 4.20
N LYS A 426 4.29 -2.49 5.53
CA LYS A 426 5.42 -2.03 6.35
C LYS A 426 6.61 -2.99 6.31
N TYR A 427 6.38 -4.30 6.21
CA TYR A 427 7.43 -5.29 6.47
C TYR A 427 7.65 -6.35 5.39
N CYS A 428 6.79 -6.44 4.38
CA CYS A 428 6.80 -7.51 3.39
C CYS A 428 6.74 -6.98 1.95
N ASN A 429 7.24 -7.77 1.01
CA ASN A 429 6.90 -7.63 -0.39
C ASN A 429 5.47 -8.05 -0.65
N VAL A 430 4.70 -7.20 -1.31
CA VAL A 430 3.33 -7.49 -1.68
C VAL A 430 3.11 -7.28 -3.17
N GLY A 431 2.48 -8.26 -3.80
CA GLY A 431 2.03 -8.21 -5.18
C GLY A 431 0.99 -7.12 -5.40
N ASN A 432 1.25 -6.19 -6.31
CA ASN A 432 0.53 -4.92 -6.37
C ASN A 432 -0.80 -4.88 -7.13
N SER A 433 -1.18 -5.98 -7.79
CA SER A 433 -2.26 -5.99 -8.75
C SER A 433 -2.93 -7.34 -8.74
N VAL A 434 -4.02 -7.54 -7.99
CA VAL A 434 -4.76 -8.80 -8.14
C VAL A 434 -6.27 -8.63 -8.07
N TYR A 435 -6.83 -8.30 -9.22
CA TYR A 435 -8.28 -8.26 -9.46
C TYR A 435 -8.78 -9.40 -10.37
N SER A 436 -7.88 -10.10 -11.07
CA SER A 436 -8.22 -11.18 -12.00
C SER A 436 -7.21 -12.34 -11.98
N LYS A 437 -7.66 -13.51 -12.43
CA LYS A 437 -6.84 -14.73 -12.57
C LYS A 437 -5.70 -14.56 -13.59
N GLU A 438 -5.89 -13.72 -14.60
CA GLU A 438 -4.85 -13.40 -15.59
C GLU A 438 -3.64 -12.71 -14.98
N VAL A 439 -3.85 -11.84 -13.98
CA VAL A 439 -2.73 -11.19 -13.30
C VAL A 439 -2.01 -12.16 -12.37
N LEU A 440 -2.73 -13.09 -11.73
CA LEU A 440 -2.11 -14.18 -10.96
C LEU A 440 -1.16 -15.02 -11.83
N ASN A 441 -1.52 -15.28 -13.09
CA ASN A 441 -0.68 -16.05 -14.00
C ASN A 441 0.69 -15.40 -14.26
N LYS A 442 0.81 -14.07 -14.13
CA LYS A 442 2.10 -13.37 -14.30
C LYS A 442 3.13 -13.80 -13.26
N TYR A 443 2.70 -14.19 -12.05
CA TYR A 443 3.61 -14.69 -11.03
C TYR A 443 4.28 -16.00 -11.42
N ASN A 444 3.73 -16.81 -12.34
CA ASN A 444 4.43 -17.99 -12.86
C ASN A 444 5.71 -17.63 -13.64
N LYS A 445 5.86 -16.38 -14.11
CA LYS A 445 7.11 -15.90 -14.74
C LYS A 445 8.10 -15.36 -13.71
N LEU A 446 7.62 -15.00 -12.52
CA LEU A 446 8.42 -14.40 -11.46
C LEU A 446 8.91 -15.47 -10.48
N CYS A 447 8.01 -16.35 -10.06
CA CYS A 447 8.18 -17.34 -9.02
C CYS A 447 8.33 -18.77 -9.57
N ASN A 448 9.28 -19.51 -8.99
CA ASN A 448 9.48 -20.93 -9.26
C ASN A 448 8.75 -21.83 -8.26
N THR A 449 8.49 -21.29 -7.06
CA THR A 449 7.81 -21.98 -5.97
C THR A 449 6.67 -21.11 -5.46
N PHE A 450 5.56 -21.75 -5.10
CA PHE A 450 4.42 -21.16 -4.45
C PHE A 450 4.14 -21.88 -3.14
N ILE A 451 3.98 -21.11 -2.07
CA ILE A 451 3.69 -21.60 -0.72
C ILE A 451 2.31 -21.09 -0.32
N VAL A 452 1.40 -21.99 0.03
CA VAL A 452 0.20 -21.63 0.79
C VAL A 452 0.62 -21.57 2.25
N GLY A 453 0.43 -20.40 2.84
CA GLY A 453 0.87 -20.11 4.19
C GLY A 453 0.04 -20.81 5.26
N SER A 454 0.36 -20.45 6.49
CA SER A 454 -0.29 -21.00 7.66
C SER A 454 -1.55 -20.23 8.05
N ASP A 455 -2.44 -20.92 8.80
CA ASP A 455 -3.80 -20.60 9.26
C ASP A 455 -4.89 -21.43 8.53
N GLN A 456 -6.17 -21.19 8.83
CA GLN A 456 -7.32 -21.93 8.33
C GLN A 456 -7.68 -21.53 6.89
N ILE A 457 -6.72 -21.64 5.98
CA ILE A 457 -6.88 -21.22 4.58
C ILE A 457 -7.68 -22.26 3.78
N TRP A 458 -7.63 -23.54 4.18
CA TRP A 458 -8.43 -24.61 3.57
C TRP A 458 -9.74 -24.83 4.33
N ASN A 459 -10.57 -23.78 4.41
CA ASN A 459 -11.85 -23.82 5.12
C ASN A 459 -13.06 -23.59 4.17
N TYR A 460 -14.08 -24.44 4.26
CA TYR A 460 -15.37 -24.36 3.54
C TYR A 460 -16.41 -23.50 4.29
N PRO A 461 -17.38 -22.83 3.64
CA PRO A 461 -17.70 -22.75 2.19
C PRO A 461 -16.80 -21.80 1.40
N HIS A 462 -15.87 -21.13 2.07
CA HIS A 462 -15.00 -20.13 1.48
C HIS A 462 -13.72 -20.74 0.90
N LEU A 463 -13.75 -22.01 0.48
CA LEU A 463 -12.61 -22.61 -0.20
C LEU A 463 -12.49 -21.96 -1.58
N ILE A 464 -11.70 -20.90 -1.63
CA ILE A 464 -11.35 -20.25 -2.87
C ILE A 464 -10.23 -21.11 -3.46
N PHE A 465 -10.41 -21.68 -4.66
CA PHE A 465 -9.39 -22.46 -5.39
C PHE A 465 -8.01 -21.76 -5.46
N TYR A 466 -8.01 -20.44 -5.30
CA TYR A 466 -6.83 -19.63 -5.02
C TYR A 466 -5.91 -20.19 -3.91
N SER A 467 -6.49 -20.64 -2.79
CA SER A 467 -5.77 -21.29 -1.68
C SER A 467 -5.25 -22.69 -2.00
N LEU A 468 -5.66 -23.26 -3.14
CA LEU A 468 -5.10 -24.49 -3.71
C LEU A 468 -4.13 -24.19 -4.85
N LEU A 469 -3.75 -22.92 -5.05
CA LEU A 469 -2.81 -22.47 -6.08
C LEU A 469 -3.26 -22.88 -7.50
N ASP A 470 -4.55 -22.69 -7.81
CA ASP A 470 -5.16 -23.02 -9.10
C ASP A 470 -4.65 -22.19 -10.29
N PHE A 471 -3.89 -21.12 -10.02
CA PHE A 471 -3.21 -20.29 -11.00
C PHE A 471 -1.75 -20.71 -11.24
N ALA A 472 -1.16 -21.49 -10.33
CA ALA A 472 0.21 -21.94 -10.45
C ALA A 472 0.29 -23.10 -11.45
N THR A 473 1.15 -22.99 -12.46
CA THR A 473 1.32 -24.01 -13.50
C THR A 473 2.02 -25.26 -12.95
N ASN A 474 1.83 -26.41 -13.59
CA ASN A 474 2.34 -27.70 -13.08
C ASN A 474 3.87 -27.82 -13.09
N ASP A 475 4.59 -26.97 -13.82
CA ASP A 475 6.06 -26.84 -13.76
C ASP A 475 6.54 -26.09 -12.51
N LYS A 476 5.63 -25.52 -11.72
CA LYS A 476 5.95 -24.79 -10.48
C LYS A 476 5.83 -25.69 -9.27
N LYS A 477 6.70 -25.45 -8.30
CA LYS A 477 6.63 -26.13 -7.01
C LYS A 477 5.50 -25.57 -6.18
N LYS A 478 4.68 -26.44 -5.58
CA LYS A 478 3.54 -26.08 -4.72
C LYS A 478 3.74 -26.70 -3.35
N ILE A 479 3.78 -25.88 -2.31
CA ILE A 479 3.98 -26.31 -0.93
C ILE A 479 2.83 -25.77 -0.09
N ALA A 480 2.22 -26.61 0.74
CA ALA A 480 1.38 -26.15 1.83
C ALA A 480 2.25 -26.21 3.10
N PHE A 481 2.51 -25.06 3.71
CA PHE A 481 3.38 -24.98 4.88
C PHE A 481 2.59 -24.54 6.10
N SER A 482 2.48 -25.45 7.07
CA SER A 482 1.75 -25.21 8.31
C SER A 482 0.30 -24.80 8.02
N THR A 483 -0.31 -25.31 6.96
CA THR A 483 -1.71 -25.01 6.62
C THR A 483 -2.64 -25.82 7.51
N SER A 484 -3.84 -25.30 7.81
CA SER A 484 -4.82 -25.97 8.68
C SER A 484 -6.18 -26.11 8.02
N TYR A 485 -6.88 -27.18 8.41
CA TYR A 485 -8.31 -27.37 8.13
C TYR A 485 -9.12 -27.00 9.36
N ARG A 486 -10.18 -26.20 9.20
CA ARG A 486 -11.15 -25.99 10.29
C ARG A 486 -12.04 -27.21 10.48
N LYS A 487 -12.48 -27.81 9.37
CA LYS A 487 -13.27 -29.04 9.30
C LYS A 487 -13.15 -29.58 7.87
N ILE A 488 -12.66 -30.82 7.70
CA ILE A 488 -12.77 -31.55 6.43
C ILE A 488 -14.26 -31.87 6.22
N ASN A 489 -14.81 -31.45 5.09
CA ASN A 489 -16.18 -31.77 4.68
C ASN A 489 -16.09 -32.79 3.55
N LEU A 490 -16.14 -34.07 3.92
CA LEU A 490 -15.93 -35.20 3.01
C LEU A 490 -16.85 -35.19 1.78
N ASP A 491 -18.01 -34.54 1.82
CA ASP A 491 -18.91 -34.42 0.66
C ASP A 491 -18.40 -33.42 -0.38
N PHE A 492 -17.83 -32.29 0.06
CA PHE A 492 -17.19 -31.32 -0.84
C PHE A 492 -15.77 -31.74 -1.21
N ASP A 493 -15.02 -32.37 -0.31
CA ASP A 493 -13.65 -32.79 -0.57
C ASP A 493 -13.60 -33.99 -1.55
N LYS A 494 -14.75 -34.63 -1.82
CA LYS A 494 -14.94 -35.54 -2.95
C LYS A 494 -15.03 -34.84 -4.32
N ASN A 495 -15.14 -33.51 -4.38
CA ASN A 495 -15.19 -32.70 -5.61
C ASN A 495 -13.93 -32.93 -6.47
N ILE A 496 -14.14 -33.22 -7.75
CA ILE A 496 -13.08 -33.49 -8.71
C ILE A 496 -12.04 -32.36 -8.78
N LYS A 497 -12.47 -31.09 -8.69
CA LYS A 497 -11.59 -29.92 -8.72
C LYS A 497 -10.70 -29.87 -7.48
N PHE A 498 -11.25 -30.14 -6.30
CA PHE A 498 -10.47 -30.19 -5.06
C PHE A 498 -9.41 -31.29 -5.14
N LYS A 499 -9.83 -32.52 -5.46
CA LYS A 499 -8.94 -33.69 -5.65
C LYS A 499 -7.82 -33.42 -6.64
N TYR A 500 -8.16 -32.81 -7.77
CA TYR A 500 -7.16 -32.41 -8.77
C TYR A 500 -6.13 -31.46 -8.15
N TYR A 501 -6.53 -30.31 -7.63
CA TYR A 501 -5.58 -29.29 -7.17
C TYR A 501 -4.81 -29.68 -5.92
N ILE A 502 -5.43 -30.37 -4.94
CA ILE A 502 -4.73 -30.80 -3.71
C ILE A 502 -3.62 -31.82 -4.03
N LYS A 503 -3.82 -32.71 -5.01
CA LYS A 503 -2.79 -33.64 -5.47
C LYS A 503 -1.64 -32.97 -6.23
N GLN A 504 -1.82 -31.75 -6.73
CA GLN A 504 -0.73 -30.99 -7.37
C GLN A 504 0.28 -30.43 -6.37
N PHE A 505 -0.01 -30.44 -5.06
CA PHE A 505 0.96 -30.06 -4.05
C PHE A 505 2.11 -31.07 -3.99
N ASP A 506 3.33 -30.57 -4.06
CA ASP A 506 4.54 -31.38 -3.94
C ASP A 506 4.78 -31.80 -2.49
N ASN A 507 4.40 -30.95 -1.54
CA ASN A 507 4.54 -31.20 -0.12
C ASN A 507 3.37 -30.59 0.64
N VAL A 508 2.82 -31.34 1.61
CA VAL A 508 1.75 -30.88 2.49
C VAL A 508 2.21 -30.99 3.95
N LEU A 509 2.36 -29.85 4.61
CA LEU A 509 2.79 -29.75 5.99
C LEU A 509 1.68 -29.06 6.79
N LEU A 510 1.18 -29.71 7.84
CA LEU A 510 0.02 -29.29 8.63
C LEU A 510 0.42 -28.88 10.05
N ARG A 511 -0.39 -28.04 10.71
CA ARG A 511 -0.18 -27.65 12.13
C ARG A 511 -0.67 -28.71 13.11
N GLU A 512 -1.77 -29.37 12.77
CA GLU A 512 -2.44 -30.39 13.57
C GLU A 512 -2.22 -31.81 13.03
N ASP A 513 -2.13 -32.79 13.94
CA ASP A 513 -2.04 -34.22 13.62
C ASP A 513 -3.37 -34.83 13.16
N ALA A 514 -4.50 -34.18 13.48
CA ALA A 514 -5.86 -34.70 13.30
C ALA A 514 -6.19 -35.13 11.86
N TYR A 515 -5.60 -34.48 10.84
CA TYR A 515 -5.97 -34.69 9.43
C TYR A 515 -4.92 -35.45 8.61
N ILE A 516 -3.80 -35.84 9.21
CA ILE A 516 -2.71 -36.54 8.49
C ILE A 516 -3.22 -37.88 7.92
N ASN A 517 -3.91 -38.67 8.74
CA ASN A 517 -4.45 -39.96 8.30
C ASN A 517 -5.58 -39.81 7.28
N THR A 518 -6.42 -38.77 7.41
CA THR A 518 -7.47 -38.48 6.43
C THR A 518 -6.88 -38.14 5.07
N LEU A 519 -5.83 -37.31 5.01
CA LEU A 519 -5.16 -36.98 3.75
C LEU A 519 -4.50 -38.20 3.10
N LYS A 520 -3.92 -39.09 3.90
CA LYS A 520 -3.34 -40.33 3.40
C LYS A 520 -4.41 -41.27 2.84
N ASN A 521 -5.48 -41.53 3.59
CA ASN A 521 -6.48 -42.55 3.23
C ASN A 521 -7.42 -42.11 2.09
N GLU A 522 -7.84 -40.84 2.08
CA GLU A 522 -8.85 -40.34 1.12
C GLU A 522 -8.22 -39.73 -0.13
N PHE A 523 -6.98 -39.21 -0.04
CA PHE A 523 -6.34 -38.44 -1.11
C PHE A 523 -4.98 -38.96 -1.53
N ASP A 524 -4.42 -39.98 -0.86
CA ASP A 524 -3.07 -40.50 -1.11
C ASP A 524 -1.99 -39.38 -1.00
N ILE A 525 -2.14 -38.54 0.03
CA ILE A 525 -1.23 -37.43 0.32
C ILE A 525 -0.49 -37.70 1.62
N GLU A 526 0.83 -37.82 1.53
CA GLU A 526 1.69 -37.90 2.71
C GLU A 526 1.88 -36.52 3.34
N ALA A 527 1.09 -36.23 4.37
CA ALA A 527 1.23 -35.01 5.16
C ALA A 527 2.12 -35.23 6.39
N LYS A 528 2.79 -34.16 6.85
CA LYS A 528 3.55 -34.16 8.11
C LYS A 528 3.13 -33.01 9.01
N GLN A 529 3.19 -33.23 10.32
CA GLN A 529 2.99 -32.16 11.30
C GLN A 529 4.25 -31.29 11.41
N VAL A 530 4.06 -29.97 11.39
CA VAL A 530 5.08 -28.93 11.63
C VAL A 530 4.54 -27.87 12.58
N LEU A 531 5.43 -27.10 13.20
CA LEU A 531 5.05 -25.93 13.98
C LEU A 531 4.57 -24.79 13.08
N ASP A 532 3.80 -23.87 13.67
CA ASP A 532 3.49 -22.61 13.02
C ASP A 532 4.74 -21.76 12.76
N PRO A 533 4.81 -21.05 11.62
CA PRO A 533 5.82 -20.04 11.37
C PRO A 533 6.10 -19.08 12.53
N VAL A 534 5.13 -18.73 13.38
CA VAL A 534 5.40 -17.81 14.51
C VAL A 534 6.42 -18.37 15.51
N PHE A 535 6.58 -19.70 15.59
CA PHE A 535 7.62 -20.31 16.40
C PHE A 535 8.99 -20.29 15.74
N LEU A 536 9.06 -20.12 14.41
CA LEU A 536 10.24 -20.42 13.60
C LEU A 536 11.12 -19.20 13.31
N ILE A 537 10.75 -18.04 13.84
CA ILE A 537 11.61 -16.85 13.81
C ILE A 537 12.24 -16.63 15.20
N ASP A 538 13.44 -16.04 15.20
CA ASP A 538 14.28 -15.99 16.40
C ASP A 538 13.88 -14.87 17.38
N ASN A 539 13.38 -13.74 16.89
CA ASN A 539 13.03 -12.61 17.73
C ASN A 539 11.87 -11.76 17.19
N TYR A 540 11.02 -11.28 18.09
CA TYR A 540 9.93 -10.32 17.85
C TYR A 540 10.22 -8.92 18.41
N ASP A 541 11.35 -8.71 19.09
CA ASP A 541 11.66 -7.45 19.79
C ASP A 541 11.67 -6.25 18.87
N ASP A 542 12.16 -6.38 17.64
CA ASP A 542 12.15 -5.29 16.65
C ASP A 542 10.72 -4.82 16.34
N LEU A 543 9.74 -5.74 16.30
CA LEU A 543 8.33 -5.36 16.15
C LEU A 543 7.79 -4.75 17.44
N ILE A 544 8.09 -5.35 18.59
CA ILE A 544 7.58 -4.89 19.88
C ILE A 544 8.08 -3.48 20.21
N ASN A 545 9.33 -3.16 19.89
CA ASN A 545 9.95 -1.85 20.11
C ASN A 545 9.32 -0.74 19.27
N ASN A 546 8.54 -1.08 18.24
CA ASN A 546 7.76 -0.14 17.44
C ASN A 546 6.34 0.09 18.00
N SER A 547 5.95 -0.57 19.09
CA SER A 547 4.71 -0.26 19.82
C SER A 547 4.86 1.05 20.59
N ASN A 548 3.77 1.81 20.68
CA ASN A 548 3.72 3.04 21.49
C ASN A 548 3.27 2.77 22.94
N LEU A 549 3.07 1.51 23.31
CA LEU A 549 2.60 1.14 24.64
C LEU A 549 3.73 1.21 25.67
N ASN A 550 3.39 1.72 26.85
CA ASN A 550 4.22 1.66 28.04
C ASN A 550 3.33 1.30 29.23
N ILE A 551 3.35 0.02 29.62
CA ILE A 551 2.54 -0.52 30.72
C ILE A 551 3.47 -0.85 31.87
N ASP A 552 3.27 -0.19 33.01
CA ASP A 552 4.11 -0.26 34.22
C ASP A 552 3.49 -1.11 35.34
N TYR A 553 2.37 -1.79 35.07
CA TYR A 553 1.65 -2.63 36.02
C TYR A 553 1.54 -4.09 35.54
N GLU A 554 1.46 -5.04 36.48
CA GLU A 554 1.17 -6.43 36.14
C GLU A 554 -0.29 -6.61 35.70
N PHE A 555 -0.52 -7.44 34.68
CA PHE A 555 -1.87 -7.71 34.18
C PHE A 555 -2.05 -9.14 33.67
N ILE A 556 -3.30 -9.59 33.72
CA ILE A 556 -3.78 -10.81 33.06
C ILE A 556 -4.29 -10.41 31.68
N LEU A 557 -3.76 -11.04 30.65
CA LEU A 557 -4.25 -10.86 29.29
C LEU A 557 -5.28 -11.93 28.97
N VAL A 558 -6.46 -11.50 28.54
CA VAL A 558 -7.53 -12.36 28.03
C VAL A 558 -7.61 -12.14 26.53
N TYR A 559 -7.01 -13.04 25.77
CA TYR A 559 -6.99 -12.98 24.31
C TYR A 559 -7.86 -14.10 23.74
N CYS A 560 -9.12 -13.77 23.46
CA CYS A 560 -10.11 -14.76 23.04
C CYS A 560 -10.76 -14.38 21.71
N VAL A 561 -11.19 -15.39 20.96
CA VAL A 561 -11.94 -15.24 19.72
C VAL A 561 -13.33 -14.64 20.01
N TYR A 562 -13.99 -15.14 21.06
CA TYR A 562 -15.24 -14.60 21.59
C TYR A 562 -15.24 -14.67 23.12
N PHE A 563 -15.98 -13.76 23.75
CA PHE A 563 -16.22 -13.79 25.20
C PHE A 563 -17.55 -14.52 25.46
N GLU A 564 -17.47 -15.86 25.54
CA GLU A 564 -18.60 -16.73 25.90
C GLU A 564 -18.80 -16.77 27.43
N ASN A 565 -19.99 -17.21 27.90
CA ASN A 565 -20.34 -17.22 29.33
C ASN A 565 -19.33 -17.97 30.21
N ASN A 566 -18.79 -19.08 29.73
CA ASN A 566 -17.76 -19.85 30.44
C ASN A 566 -16.49 -19.03 30.71
N ILE A 567 -16.07 -18.18 29.78
CA ILE A 567 -14.94 -17.26 29.97
C ILE A 567 -15.33 -16.17 30.97
N LEU A 568 -16.55 -15.62 30.90
CA LEU A 568 -16.98 -14.58 31.84
C LEU A 568 -16.99 -15.10 33.29
N GLU A 569 -17.54 -16.30 33.53
CA GLU A 569 -17.50 -16.96 34.85
C GLU A 569 -16.07 -17.20 35.34
N LEU A 570 -15.17 -17.59 34.43
CA LEU A 570 -13.74 -17.76 34.74
C LEU A 570 -13.10 -16.44 35.17
N LEU A 571 -13.42 -15.35 34.47
CA LEU A 571 -12.89 -14.03 34.76
C LEU A 571 -13.41 -13.45 36.07
N ASP A 572 -14.67 -13.71 36.42
CA ASP A 572 -15.24 -13.31 37.70
C ASP A 572 -14.54 -14.02 38.86
N TYR A 573 -14.33 -15.33 38.75
CA TYR A 573 -13.57 -16.09 39.74
C TYR A 573 -12.13 -15.57 39.88
N ILE A 574 -11.43 -15.33 38.77
CA ILE A 574 -10.06 -14.82 38.77
C ILE A 574 -9.99 -13.41 39.36
N SER A 575 -10.94 -12.52 39.04
CA SER A 575 -10.99 -11.16 39.59
C SER A 575 -11.20 -11.16 41.11
N ASN A 576 -12.00 -12.10 41.63
CA ASN A 576 -12.23 -12.25 43.06
C ASN A 576 -11.05 -12.89 43.79
N THR A 577 -10.27 -13.73 43.10
CA THR A 577 -9.15 -14.49 43.69
C THR A 577 -7.81 -13.73 43.59
N MET A 578 -7.60 -12.99 42.51
CA MET A 578 -6.37 -12.27 42.21
C MET A 578 -6.62 -10.76 42.13
N ASN A 579 -5.89 -9.99 42.92
CA ASN A 579 -5.87 -8.52 42.81
C ASN A 579 -4.95 -8.07 41.67
N ILE A 580 -5.22 -8.53 40.44
CA ILE A 580 -4.43 -8.23 39.24
C ILE A 580 -5.36 -7.68 38.16
N LYS A 581 -4.92 -6.64 37.47
CA LYS A 581 -5.70 -6.00 36.41
C LYS A 581 -5.93 -6.94 35.23
N ILE A 582 -7.16 -7.01 34.73
CA ILE A 582 -7.51 -7.82 33.55
C ILE A 582 -7.56 -6.91 32.31
N VAL A 583 -6.83 -7.30 31.27
CA VAL A 583 -6.86 -6.66 29.95
C VAL A 583 -7.49 -7.63 28.96
N LYS A 584 -8.63 -7.25 28.39
CA LYS A 584 -9.36 -8.06 27.41
C LYS A 584 -9.05 -7.60 25.98
N ILE A 585 -8.72 -8.54 25.10
CA ILE A 585 -8.50 -8.29 23.67
C ILE A 585 -9.26 -9.35 22.86
N GLN A 586 -10.14 -8.90 21.97
CA GLN A 586 -10.84 -9.81 21.07
C GLN A 586 -9.98 -10.11 19.81
N ALA A 587 -9.81 -11.39 19.49
CA ALA A 587 -9.02 -11.82 18.33
C ALA A 587 -9.73 -11.57 16.99
N ILE A 588 -11.07 -11.53 16.99
CA ILE A 588 -11.88 -11.13 15.85
C ILE A 588 -12.29 -9.67 16.05
N ASN A 589 -12.17 -8.87 14.98
CA ASN A 589 -12.38 -7.41 14.93
C ASN A 589 -11.21 -6.53 15.38
N GLY A 590 -10.15 -7.07 16.00
CA GLY A 590 -9.00 -6.24 16.40
C GLY A 590 -9.37 -5.14 17.42
N CYS A 591 -10.49 -5.32 18.13
CA CYS A 591 -10.96 -4.37 19.12
C CYS A 591 -10.55 -4.84 20.51
N ARG A 592 -9.86 -3.97 21.26
CA ARG A 592 -10.06 -3.85 22.70
C ARG A 592 -11.45 -3.22 22.88
N GLU A 593 -12.16 -3.46 23.98
CA GLU A 593 -13.55 -2.99 24.19
C GLU A 593 -13.83 -1.50 23.84
N ASP A 594 -12.82 -0.64 23.62
CA ASP A 594 -12.96 0.71 23.04
C ASP A 594 -11.80 1.22 22.12
N LEU A 595 -10.88 0.37 21.62
CA LEU A 595 -9.67 0.83 20.89
C LEU A 595 -9.16 -0.10 19.77
N GLU A 596 -8.74 0.48 18.64
CA GLU A 596 -7.93 -0.15 17.57
C GLU A 596 -6.48 -0.33 18.08
N TYR A 597 -5.88 -1.52 17.90
CA TYR A 597 -4.48 -1.79 18.26
C TYR A 597 -3.69 -2.39 17.09
N SER A 598 -2.37 -2.22 17.08
CA SER A 598 -1.50 -2.71 16.00
C SER A 598 -0.95 -4.12 16.25
N ALA A 599 -0.29 -4.70 15.24
CA ALA A 599 0.38 -6.00 15.39
C ALA A 599 1.56 -5.91 16.37
N GLU A 600 2.23 -4.78 16.43
CA GLU A 600 3.26 -4.47 17.41
C GLU A 600 2.67 -4.41 18.84
N ASP A 601 1.51 -3.75 19.01
CA ASP A 601 0.82 -3.69 20.30
C ASP A 601 0.37 -5.07 20.79
N PHE A 602 -0.12 -5.93 19.88
CA PHE A 602 -0.44 -7.32 20.19
C PHE A 602 0.75 -8.04 20.83
N LEU A 603 1.91 -8.00 20.16
CA LEU A 603 3.11 -8.65 20.66
C LEU A 603 3.57 -8.03 21.97
N TYR A 604 3.43 -6.71 22.13
CA TYR A 604 3.72 -6.02 23.39
C TYR A 604 2.85 -6.55 24.54
N TYR A 605 1.53 -6.67 24.35
CA TYR A 605 0.64 -7.24 25.39
C TYR A 605 1.01 -8.70 25.70
N MET A 606 1.24 -9.51 24.66
CA MET A 606 1.61 -10.92 24.83
C MET A 606 2.95 -11.09 25.55
N LYS A 607 3.93 -10.22 25.30
CA LYS A 607 5.24 -10.25 25.96
C LYS A 607 5.20 -9.72 27.39
N ASN A 608 4.35 -8.75 27.70
CA ASN A 608 4.37 -8.08 29.01
C ASN A 608 3.29 -8.60 29.99
N CYS A 609 2.36 -9.44 29.55
CA CYS A 609 1.38 -10.03 30.48
C CYS A 609 2.04 -11.02 31.46
N LYS A 610 1.43 -11.17 32.64
CA LYS A 610 1.83 -12.17 33.65
C LYS A 610 1.14 -13.51 33.40
N TYR A 611 -0.16 -13.45 33.14
CA TYR A 611 -0.99 -14.61 32.81
C TYR A 611 -1.68 -14.40 31.47
N LEU A 612 -1.91 -15.50 30.76
CA LEU A 612 -2.66 -15.52 29.52
C LEU A 612 -3.85 -16.47 29.66
N ILE A 613 -5.05 -15.95 29.42
CA ILE A 613 -6.27 -16.74 29.24
C ILE A 613 -6.65 -16.67 27.77
N THR A 614 -6.79 -17.82 27.12
CA THR A 614 -7.03 -17.84 25.67
C THR A 614 -7.81 -19.05 25.21
N ASP A 615 -8.72 -18.84 24.26
CA ASP A 615 -9.30 -19.88 23.39
C ASP A 615 -8.72 -19.79 21.95
N SER A 616 -7.75 -18.89 21.76
CA SER A 616 -7.15 -18.57 20.47
C SER A 616 -5.87 -19.36 20.28
N TYR A 617 -5.76 -20.04 19.15
CA TYR A 617 -4.57 -20.82 18.84
C TYR A 617 -3.30 -19.97 18.77
N HIS A 618 -3.34 -18.79 18.15
CA HIS A 618 -2.19 -17.88 18.13
C HIS A 618 -1.93 -17.25 19.48
N GLY A 619 -2.98 -17.02 20.29
CA GLY A 619 -2.82 -16.67 21.70
C GLY A 619 -1.93 -17.69 22.40
N PHE A 620 -2.32 -18.96 22.30
CA PHE A 620 -1.55 -20.06 22.87
C PHE A 620 -0.12 -20.13 22.32
N CYS A 621 0.09 -19.99 21.00
CA CYS A 621 1.43 -19.98 20.41
C CYS A 621 2.33 -18.89 21.00
N PHE A 622 1.85 -17.65 21.05
CA PHE A 622 2.63 -16.53 21.58
C PHE A 622 2.80 -16.59 23.11
N GLY A 623 1.83 -17.16 23.83
CA GLY A 623 2.00 -17.47 25.25
C GLY A 623 3.16 -18.43 25.50
N LEU A 624 3.32 -19.46 24.66
CA LEU A 624 4.47 -20.36 24.72
C LEU A 624 5.78 -19.64 24.34
N ILE A 625 5.77 -18.83 23.27
CA ILE A 625 6.96 -18.08 22.81
C ILE A 625 7.49 -17.13 23.90
N PHE A 626 6.60 -16.46 24.63
CA PHE A 626 6.96 -15.50 25.67
C PHE A 626 6.94 -16.06 27.09
N ASN A 627 6.92 -17.39 27.24
CA ASN A 627 6.97 -18.10 28.51
C ASN A 627 5.91 -17.66 29.54
N LYS A 628 4.65 -17.54 29.13
CA LYS A 628 3.53 -17.04 29.97
C LYS A 628 2.86 -18.15 30.76
N ASN A 629 2.30 -17.86 31.92
CA ASN A 629 1.44 -18.86 32.57
C ASN A 629 0.08 -18.89 31.84
N ILE A 630 -0.23 -20.02 31.18
CA ILE A 630 -1.35 -20.13 30.21
C ILE A 630 -2.51 -20.93 30.80
N ILE A 631 -3.72 -20.40 30.64
CA ILE A 631 -4.99 -21.09 30.88
C ILE A 631 -5.74 -21.16 29.55
N ILE A 632 -6.15 -22.37 29.17
CA ILE A 632 -6.83 -22.63 27.89
C ILE A 632 -8.30 -22.93 28.17
N SER A 633 -9.19 -22.05 27.72
CA SER A 633 -10.64 -22.31 27.74
C SER A 633 -11.06 -22.71 26.34
N LEU A 634 -11.54 -23.94 26.15
CA LEU A 634 -12.01 -24.36 24.83
C LEU A 634 -13.37 -23.71 24.53
N ASN A 635 -13.54 -23.21 23.31
CA ASN A 635 -14.83 -22.72 22.83
C ASN A 635 -15.65 -23.86 22.18
N ASN A 636 -16.90 -23.58 21.82
CA ASN A 636 -17.81 -24.55 21.21
C ASN A 636 -17.47 -24.94 19.75
N ARG A 637 -16.26 -24.66 19.26
CA ARG A 637 -15.82 -24.93 17.89
C ARG A 637 -14.80 -26.08 17.82
N ALA A 638 -14.39 -26.40 16.59
CA ALA A 638 -13.31 -27.37 16.34
C ALA A 638 -11.97 -26.84 16.86
N ASN A 639 -11.50 -27.40 17.99
CA ASN A 639 -10.28 -27.00 18.70
C ASN A 639 -9.05 -27.89 18.39
N TYR A 640 -9.08 -28.64 17.28
CA TYR A 640 -8.05 -29.65 16.94
C TYR A 640 -6.61 -29.10 16.99
N ARG A 641 -6.39 -27.85 16.57
CA ARG A 641 -5.07 -27.19 16.61
C ARG A 641 -4.52 -27.02 18.02
N ILE A 642 -5.37 -26.55 18.95
CA ILE A 642 -5.00 -26.35 20.35
C ILE A 642 -4.74 -27.71 21.00
N LEU A 643 -5.65 -28.67 20.80
CA LEU A 643 -5.52 -30.04 21.34
C LEU A 643 -4.25 -30.76 20.85
N SER A 644 -3.94 -30.62 19.56
CA SER A 644 -2.73 -31.20 18.98
C SER A 644 -1.47 -30.58 19.59
N LEU A 645 -1.47 -29.25 19.79
CA LEU A 645 -0.32 -28.54 20.35
C LEU A 645 -0.15 -28.80 21.87
N THR A 646 -1.23 -28.90 22.64
CA THR A 646 -1.13 -29.26 24.07
C THR A 646 -0.61 -30.68 24.25
N LYS A 647 -1.03 -31.63 23.39
CA LYS A 647 -0.47 -32.99 23.33
C LYS A 647 1.01 -32.99 22.96
N LEU A 648 1.44 -32.16 22.01
CA LEU A 648 2.85 -32.08 21.59
C LEU A 648 3.79 -31.64 22.73
N PHE A 649 3.31 -30.76 23.61
CA PHE A 649 4.08 -30.22 24.75
C PHE A 649 3.73 -30.86 26.10
N ASN A 650 2.84 -31.85 26.14
CA ASN A 650 2.36 -32.52 27.36
C ASN A 650 1.76 -31.55 28.40
N ILE A 651 0.94 -30.60 27.95
CA ILE A 651 0.30 -29.56 28.80
C ILE A 651 -1.23 -29.57 28.70
N GLN A 652 -1.83 -30.73 28.46
CA GLN A 652 -3.28 -30.90 28.41
C GLN A 652 -3.97 -30.53 29.73
N ASN A 653 -3.26 -30.58 30.87
CA ASN A 653 -3.76 -30.16 32.18
C ASN A 653 -4.07 -28.66 32.26
N ARG A 654 -3.60 -27.84 31.31
CA ARG A 654 -3.92 -26.40 31.22
C ARG A 654 -5.27 -26.11 30.55
N ILE A 655 -5.96 -27.13 30.04
CA ILE A 655 -7.31 -27.01 29.48
C ILE A 655 -8.33 -27.02 30.62
N VAL A 656 -9.16 -25.99 30.68
CA VAL A 656 -10.23 -25.83 31.67
C VAL A 656 -11.60 -25.73 31.00
N GLY A 657 -12.60 -26.37 31.59
CA GLY A 657 -14.00 -26.26 31.19
C GLY A 657 -14.81 -25.33 32.09
N SER A 658 -14.38 -25.10 33.33
CA SER A 658 -15.01 -24.19 34.30
C SER A 658 -14.01 -23.63 35.32
N TYR A 659 -14.43 -22.68 36.17
CA TYR A 659 -13.58 -22.18 37.25
C TYR A 659 -13.19 -23.26 38.26
N LYS A 660 -14.00 -24.31 38.45
CA LYS A 660 -13.67 -25.43 39.35
C LYS A 660 -12.39 -26.15 38.94
N ASP A 661 -12.14 -26.24 37.64
CA ASP A 661 -10.90 -26.81 37.12
C ASP A 661 -9.66 -26.01 37.52
N LEU A 662 -9.77 -24.68 37.64
CA LEU A 662 -8.69 -23.83 38.13
C LEU A 662 -8.44 -24.04 39.61
N GLU A 663 -9.52 -24.14 40.39
CA GLU A 663 -9.50 -24.36 41.83
C GLU A 663 -8.91 -25.73 42.18
N ASP A 664 -9.48 -26.81 41.64
CA ASP A 664 -9.12 -28.20 41.94
C ASP A 664 -7.66 -28.52 41.59
N ARG A 665 -7.14 -27.87 40.54
CA ARG A 665 -5.76 -28.07 40.04
C ARG A 665 -4.80 -26.96 40.45
N ASN A 666 -5.27 -25.94 41.17
CA ASN A 666 -4.49 -24.79 41.63
C ASN A 666 -3.68 -24.07 40.51
N LEU A 667 -4.25 -24.00 39.29
CA LEU A 667 -3.53 -23.60 38.07
C LEU A 667 -3.10 -22.12 38.05
N LEU A 668 -3.75 -21.27 38.86
CA LEU A 668 -3.40 -19.85 38.97
C LEU A 668 -2.04 -19.61 39.64
N PHE A 669 -1.59 -20.57 40.46
CA PHE A 669 -0.34 -20.47 41.23
C PHE A 669 0.72 -21.49 40.76
N GLU A 670 0.32 -22.51 40.00
CA GLU A 670 1.24 -23.45 39.39
C GLU A 670 1.86 -22.89 38.11
N ASN A 671 3.17 -22.65 38.11
CA ASN A 671 3.93 -22.24 36.92
C ASN A 671 4.11 -23.40 35.93
N MET A 672 4.24 -23.06 34.65
CA MET A 672 4.54 -24.04 33.60
C MET A 672 6.05 -24.37 33.60
N ASP A 673 6.40 -25.63 33.35
CA ASP A 673 7.79 -26.11 33.24
C ASP A 673 8.38 -25.70 31.88
N TYR A 674 8.84 -24.46 31.81
CA TYR A 674 9.36 -23.89 30.57
C TYR A 674 10.69 -24.48 30.13
N ASP A 675 11.46 -25.08 31.02
CA ASP A 675 12.69 -25.79 30.63
C ASP A 675 12.36 -27.00 29.76
N LYS A 676 11.37 -27.81 30.17
CA LYS A 676 10.89 -28.94 29.34
C LYS A 676 10.21 -28.47 28.07
N ILE A 677 9.35 -27.45 28.16
CA ILE A 677 8.60 -26.92 27.01
C ILE A 677 9.57 -26.34 25.98
N ASN A 678 10.51 -25.48 26.36
CA ASN A 678 11.45 -24.84 25.43
C ASN A 678 12.40 -25.86 24.80
N LYS A 679 12.87 -26.86 25.56
CA LYS A 679 13.66 -27.95 24.99
C LYS A 679 12.89 -28.73 23.92
N LYS A 680 11.61 -29.03 24.16
CA LYS A 680 10.75 -29.70 23.17
C LYS A 680 10.46 -28.79 21.97
N LEU A 681 10.21 -27.51 22.23
CA LEU A 681 9.98 -26.49 21.21
C LEU A 681 11.17 -26.37 20.27
N ASP A 682 12.40 -26.27 20.77
CA ASP A 682 13.61 -26.16 19.95
C ASP A 682 13.83 -27.37 19.04
N ILE A 683 13.51 -28.57 19.52
CA ILE A 683 13.57 -29.80 18.71
C ILE A 683 12.56 -29.72 17.56
N GLU A 684 11.31 -29.37 17.85
CA GLU A 684 10.26 -29.28 16.82
C GLU A 684 10.46 -28.08 15.87
N LYS A 685 11.07 -26.97 16.33
CA LYS A 685 11.50 -25.84 15.49
C LYS A 685 12.51 -26.30 14.44
N LYS A 686 13.61 -26.94 14.88
CA LYS A 686 14.66 -27.46 13.99
C LYS A 686 14.08 -28.41 12.95
N LYS A 687 13.25 -29.36 13.39
CA LYS A 687 12.57 -30.32 12.51
C LYS A 687 11.65 -29.63 11.48
N SER A 688 10.88 -28.63 11.90
CA SER A 688 9.98 -27.89 11.01
C SER A 688 10.74 -27.10 9.94
N ILE A 689 11.84 -26.43 10.34
CA ILE A 689 12.72 -25.69 9.42
C ILE A 689 13.43 -26.65 8.45
N GLU A 690 13.93 -27.79 8.93
CA GLU A 690 14.56 -28.82 8.09
C GLU A 690 13.58 -29.39 7.05
N PHE A 691 12.34 -29.66 7.44
CA PHE A 691 11.31 -30.07 6.49
C PHE A 691 11.05 -29.00 5.43
N LEU A 692 10.90 -27.73 5.83
CA LEU A 692 10.70 -26.63 4.87
C LEU A 692 11.90 -26.52 3.90
N LYS A 693 13.14 -26.51 4.41
CA LYS A 693 14.36 -26.49 3.58
C LYS A 693 14.35 -27.63 2.57
N LYS A 694 14.08 -28.86 3.01
CA LYS A 694 13.99 -30.03 2.14
C LYS A 694 12.91 -29.83 1.05
N CYS A 695 11.73 -29.32 1.41
CA CYS A 695 10.68 -29.03 0.44
C CYS A 695 11.15 -27.99 -0.60
N LEU A 696 11.84 -26.93 -0.17
CA LEU A 696 12.36 -25.86 -1.03
C LEU A 696 13.50 -26.32 -1.96
N GLU A 697 14.34 -27.25 -1.53
CA GLU A 697 15.50 -27.75 -2.28
C GLU A 697 15.15 -28.89 -3.24
N THR A 698 14.15 -29.73 -2.92
CA THR A 698 13.79 -30.89 -3.74
C THR A 698 13.36 -30.49 -5.15
N LYS A 699 13.89 -31.11 -6.22
CA LYS A 699 13.52 -30.73 -7.59
C LYS A 699 12.02 -30.94 -7.85
N LYS A 700 11.38 -30.02 -8.58
CA LYS A 700 9.98 -30.17 -9.02
C LYS A 700 9.86 -31.32 -10.01
N ILE A 701 8.97 -32.27 -9.72
CA ILE A 701 8.56 -33.33 -10.64
C ILE A 701 7.14 -32.99 -11.10
N VAL A 702 6.93 -32.96 -12.41
CA VAL A 702 5.59 -32.79 -12.99
C VAL A 702 4.84 -34.10 -12.80
N LYS A 703 3.73 -34.06 -12.05
CA LYS A 703 2.92 -35.25 -11.76
C LYS A 703 2.03 -35.58 -12.96
N GLU A 704 1.75 -36.87 -13.17
CA GLU A 704 0.73 -37.30 -14.12
C GLU A 704 -0.66 -36.88 -13.61
N ASP A 705 -1.47 -36.27 -14.49
CA ASP A 705 -2.74 -35.68 -14.11
C ASP A 705 -3.87 -36.75 -14.09
N GLY A 706 -3.90 -37.61 -13.07
CA GLY A 706 -4.88 -38.72 -12.98
C GLY A 706 -6.36 -38.33 -12.92
N TYR A 707 -6.71 -37.04 -12.78
CA TYR A 707 -8.09 -36.53 -12.82
C TYR A 707 -8.31 -35.51 -13.96
N LYS A 708 -7.35 -35.39 -14.90
CA LYS A 708 -7.42 -34.39 -15.97
C LYS A 708 -8.67 -34.55 -16.81
N ASP A 709 -8.93 -35.78 -17.23
CA ASP A 709 -10.03 -36.08 -18.15
C ASP A 709 -11.38 -35.89 -17.45
N ASP A 710 -11.50 -36.31 -16.20
CA ASP A 710 -12.68 -36.04 -15.37
C ASP A 710 -12.91 -34.53 -15.18
N LEU A 711 -11.83 -33.76 -14.97
CA LEU A 711 -11.91 -32.31 -14.84
C LEU A 711 -12.30 -31.65 -16.17
N ILE A 712 -11.73 -32.09 -17.29
CA ILE A 712 -12.09 -31.62 -18.64
C ILE A 712 -13.57 -31.89 -18.90
N ASN A 713 -14.05 -33.10 -18.61
CA ASN A 713 -15.46 -33.47 -18.79
C ASN A 713 -16.38 -32.62 -17.90
N LEU A 714 -16.01 -32.39 -16.64
CA LEU A 714 -16.76 -31.50 -15.75
C LEU A 714 -16.81 -30.06 -16.30
N LEU A 715 -15.69 -29.53 -16.79
CA LEU A 715 -15.65 -28.18 -17.39
C LEU A 715 -16.47 -28.09 -18.68
N ILE A 716 -16.47 -29.14 -19.52
CA ILE A 716 -17.32 -29.23 -20.71
C ILE A 716 -18.81 -29.20 -20.31
N ASN A 717 -19.19 -29.94 -19.28
CA ASN A 717 -20.57 -29.97 -18.78
C ASN A 717 -20.99 -28.62 -18.20
N GLU A 718 -20.14 -27.97 -17.39
CA GLU A 718 -20.39 -26.62 -16.86
C GLU A 718 -20.54 -25.59 -17.99
N ASN A 719 -19.68 -25.67 -19.01
CA ASN A 719 -19.75 -24.77 -20.17
C ASN A 719 -21.02 -25.01 -21.00
N THR A 720 -21.44 -26.27 -21.16
CA THR A 720 -22.70 -26.63 -21.82
C THR A 720 -23.91 -26.05 -21.07
N ASP A 721 -23.95 -26.18 -19.75
CA ASP A 721 -25.02 -25.61 -18.92
C ASP A 721 -25.06 -24.07 -18.99
N LEU A 722 -23.90 -23.41 -18.96
CA LEU A 722 -23.80 -21.96 -19.15
C LEU A 722 -24.30 -21.52 -20.53
N ASN A 723 -23.95 -22.24 -21.59
CA ASN A 723 -24.46 -21.97 -22.94
C ASN A 723 -25.97 -22.14 -23.02
N ASN A 724 -26.54 -23.14 -22.34
CA ASN A 724 -28.00 -23.30 -22.26
C ASN A 724 -28.66 -22.11 -21.55
N LYS A 725 -28.10 -21.66 -20.42
CA LYS A 725 -28.58 -20.47 -19.69
C LYS A 725 -28.50 -19.20 -20.54
N ILE A 726 -27.41 -19.00 -21.29
CA ILE A 726 -27.26 -17.89 -22.23
C ILE A 726 -28.33 -17.95 -23.32
N ASN A 727 -28.59 -19.14 -23.89
CA ASN A 727 -29.63 -19.33 -24.89
C ASN A 727 -31.03 -19.01 -24.34
N ASP A 728 -31.34 -19.40 -23.11
CA ASP A 728 -32.62 -19.08 -22.49
C ASP A 728 -32.77 -17.60 -22.15
N LEU A 729 -31.69 -16.95 -21.70
CA LEU A 729 -31.65 -15.49 -21.54
C LEU A 729 -31.88 -14.78 -22.88
N ASN A 730 -31.25 -15.23 -23.95
CA ASN A 730 -31.45 -14.67 -25.29
C ASN A 730 -32.90 -14.84 -25.79
N LYS A 731 -33.53 -16.00 -25.54
CA LYS A 731 -34.97 -16.20 -25.83
C LYS A 731 -35.85 -15.22 -25.04
N ASN A 732 -35.53 -14.98 -23.76
CA ASN A 732 -36.27 -14.02 -22.93
C ASN A 732 -36.08 -12.58 -23.43
N ILE A 733 -34.87 -12.18 -23.80
CA ILE A 733 -34.58 -10.88 -24.42
C ILE A 733 -35.38 -10.73 -25.72
N TRP A 734 -35.42 -11.76 -26.55
CA TRP A 734 -36.18 -11.75 -27.80
C TRP A 734 -37.69 -11.58 -27.55
N LYS A 735 -38.28 -12.33 -26.60
CA LYS A 735 -39.70 -12.15 -26.20
C LYS A 735 -39.98 -10.73 -25.69
N LEU A 736 -39.09 -10.15 -24.90
CA LEU A 736 -39.22 -8.77 -24.42
C LEU A 736 -39.15 -7.76 -25.57
N SER A 737 -38.27 -8.00 -26.57
CA SER A 737 -38.21 -7.18 -27.79
C SER A 737 -39.51 -7.27 -28.60
N GLU A 738 -40.12 -8.45 -28.73
CA GLU A 738 -41.42 -8.59 -29.40
C GLU A 738 -42.54 -7.83 -28.69
N ILE A 739 -42.62 -7.96 -27.35
CA ILE A 739 -43.59 -7.22 -26.54
C ILE A 739 -43.39 -5.71 -26.70
N ASN A 740 -42.14 -5.24 -26.63
CA ASN A 740 -41.81 -3.84 -26.80
C ASN A 740 -42.19 -3.34 -28.21
N ASN A 741 -41.87 -4.10 -29.26
CA ASN A 741 -42.27 -3.78 -30.63
C ASN A 741 -43.79 -3.74 -30.80
N LYS A 742 -44.54 -4.62 -30.12
CA LYS A 742 -46.01 -4.58 -30.10
C LYS A 742 -46.52 -3.31 -29.44
N ILE A 743 -45.98 -2.95 -28.27
CA ILE A 743 -46.32 -1.70 -27.54
C ILE A 743 -46.02 -0.48 -28.40
N ILE A 744 -44.82 -0.39 -28.99
CA ILE A 744 -44.41 0.70 -29.88
C ILE A 744 -45.36 0.82 -31.06
N ASN A 745 -45.75 -0.31 -31.68
CA ASN A 745 -46.68 -0.30 -32.81
C ASN A 745 -48.10 0.13 -32.41
N THR A 746 -48.58 -0.28 -31.23
CA THR A 746 -49.86 0.16 -30.67
C THR A 746 -49.85 1.66 -30.40
N LEU A 747 -48.80 2.19 -29.75
CA LEU A 747 -48.65 3.62 -29.49
C LEU A 747 -48.53 4.44 -30.78
N ALA A 748 -47.75 3.94 -31.74
CA ALA A 748 -47.57 4.57 -33.04
C ALA A 748 -48.88 4.66 -33.85
N TRP A 749 -49.83 3.74 -33.65
CA TRP A 749 -51.11 3.74 -34.36
C TRP A 749 -51.95 4.99 -34.08
N TRP A 750 -51.82 5.57 -32.88
CA TRP A 750 -52.50 6.81 -32.47
C TRP A 750 -51.86 8.08 -33.02
N ILE A 751 -50.74 7.99 -33.76
CA ILE A 751 -50.08 9.13 -34.39
C ILE A 751 -50.67 9.31 -35.81
N PRO A 752 -51.45 10.38 -36.07
CA PRO A 752 -52.21 10.54 -37.31
C PRO A 752 -51.32 10.87 -38.52
N ILE A 753 -50.16 11.50 -38.31
CA ILE A 753 -49.25 11.90 -39.37
C ILE A 753 -48.24 10.78 -39.64
N ARG A 754 -48.30 10.17 -40.84
CA ARG A 754 -47.47 9.02 -41.25
C ARG A 754 -45.97 9.24 -41.02
N LYS A 755 -45.44 10.41 -41.40
CA LYS A 755 -44.01 10.76 -41.22
C LYS A 755 -43.60 10.73 -39.74
N TRP A 756 -44.45 11.21 -38.85
CA TRP A 756 -44.16 11.24 -37.42
C TRP A 756 -44.31 9.87 -36.78
N ARG A 757 -45.28 9.08 -37.24
CA ARG A 757 -45.46 7.68 -36.85
C ARG A 757 -44.25 6.80 -37.20
N ASP A 758 -43.73 6.96 -38.41
CA ASP A 758 -42.58 6.18 -38.87
C ASP A 758 -41.29 6.64 -38.15
N ASN A 759 -41.12 7.95 -37.90
CA ASN A 759 -40.04 8.46 -37.05
C ASN A 759 -40.13 7.95 -35.61
N PHE A 760 -41.33 7.87 -35.02
CA PHE A 760 -41.54 7.34 -33.67
C PHE A 760 -41.15 5.86 -33.60
N ARG A 761 -41.60 5.03 -34.54
CA ARG A 761 -41.20 3.61 -34.63
C ARG A 761 -39.69 3.45 -34.73
N ASN A 762 -39.04 4.21 -35.60
CA ASN A 762 -37.59 4.13 -35.79
C ASN A 762 -36.79 4.61 -34.58
N LYS A 763 -37.32 5.58 -33.83
CA LYS A 763 -36.67 6.12 -32.63
C LYS A 763 -36.69 5.14 -31.44
N PHE A 764 -37.72 4.29 -31.35
CA PHE A 764 -37.95 3.44 -30.18
C PHE A 764 -37.79 1.94 -30.43
N LYS A 765 -37.56 1.50 -31.67
CA LYS A 765 -37.21 0.12 -31.99
C LYS A 765 -35.90 -0.26 -31.28
N ILE A 766 -35.92 -1.34 -30.49
CA ILE A 766 -34.74 -1.92 -29.82
C ILE A 766 -34.23 -3.09 -30.66
#